data_AF-B9FAA7-F1
#
_entry.id   AF-B9FAA7-F1
#
_cell.length_a   1.000
_cell.length_b   1.000
_cell.length_c   1.000
_cell.angle_alpha   90.00
_cell.angle_beta   90.00
_cell.angle_gamma   90.00
#
_symmetry.space_group_name_H-M   'P 1'
#
loop_
_entity.id
_entity.type
_entity.pdbx_description
1 polymer ?
#
loop_
_entity_poly.entity_id
_entity_poly.type
_entity_poly.pdbx_seq_one_letter_code
_entity_poly.pdbx_strand_id
1 'polypeptide(L)'
;MDSKVKAMIKLLNEDADSFARRAEMYYKKRPELMKLVEEFYRAYRALAERYDQATGALRQAHKSISEAFPNQMPPMSDESPSSSGQEVEPHTPDLPTFTRLPFDLDDLQKDGVGVSPQQFTSKRNGTHPEEASALPNRKGFDVKVRKGLSFGSPEVKGCDAISNEMVNLQQEISRLLAESNSMKQQILSESERANKAENEIQVLKDTVLKLNSDKDTSLLQYNQSTERLSTLESELSKAQDDLKKLTDEMATEVQKLSSAEARNSEIQSELEALDQKVKMQQEELEQKQKELKSFNLTFQEEQDKRLQAESALLSEGKELAQCQEVQRLTMEIQMANEKLNELKQTKVNLENAVSELKKEVESLTEQNRSSELLIQELRDEINSLTDSRNELQNEIQSLRSTISQLNTEKDAALFQHQQSVERVSDLESQLLKLQPELEEIEQKVQMLMQDLEQKRQEADNAHAQLQDECNRHTQTEADLHRFKNLHSQLEEEVIKLTENLDRSTKGLEELENAKLDLENTSRELKSTILDLNSEKDAVLLQQQQSLAKISDLELQLSKTQLELKNSEQKMQLLELEITQKSENMNSLTLNLKEETEKKLTLKLNKFLFLHNRNLFAKLHPSSEKVAMHNQNYTPWSLVLKWYRFSPWPRFNLL
;
A
#
# COMPACT_ATOMS: atom_id res chain seq x y z
N MET A 1 53.80 28.86 -52.99
CA MET A 1 54.17 29.00 -54.41
C MET A 1 53.89 30.41 -54.91
N ASP A 2 52.63 30.84 -54.95
CA ASP A 2 52.25 32.19 -55.43
C ASP A 2 53.01 33.34 -54.75
N SER A 3 53.21 33.28 -53.43
CA SER A 3 54.01 34.26 -52.68
C SER A 3 55.46 34.39 -53.16
N LYS A 4 56.09 33.29 -53.59
CA LYS A 4 57.47 33.27 -54.10
C LYS A 4 57.54 33.88 -55.49
N VAL A 5 56.59 33.54 -56.37
CA VAL A 5 56.47 34.14 -57.71
C VAL A 5 56.26 35.65 -57.61
N LYS A 6 55.36 36.11 -56.72
CA LYS A 6 55.14 37.55 -56.47
C LYS A 6 56.41 38.26 -55.99
N ALA A 7 57.22 37.63 -55.14
CA ALA A 7 58.50 38.18 -54.72
C ALA A 7 59.52 38.25 -55.86
N MET A 8 59.56 37.26 -56.76
CA MET A 8 60.42 37.28 -57.95
C MET A 8 60.04 38.41 -58.91
N ILE A 9 58.73 38.60 -59.15
CA ILE A 9 58.22 39.67 -60.01
C ILE A 9 58.58 41.05 -59.43
N LYS A 10 58.48 41.23 -58.11
CA LYS A 10 58.88 42.49 -57.45
C LYS A 10 60.36 42.82 -57.64
N LEU A 11 61.25 41.83 -57.60
CA LEU A 11 62.69 42.04 -57.83
C LEU A 11 63.01 42.46 -59.28
N LEU A 12 62.18 42.03 -60.25
CA LEU A 12 62.35 42.33 -61.67
C LEU A 12 61.75 43.68 -62.09
N ASN A 13 60.58 44.05 -61.55
CA ASN A 13 59.83 45.23 -61.95
C ASN A 13 60.17 46.50 -61.16
N GLU A 14 61.36 46.60 -60.57
CA GLU A 14 61.72 47.78 -59.79
C GLU A 14 62.01 48.99 -60.70
N ASP A 15 61.33 50.10 -60.44
CA ASP A 15 61.41 51.32 -61.26
C ASP A 15 62.78 51.99 -61.14
N ALA A 16 63.38 52.31 -62.29
CA ALA A 16 64.53 53.19 -62.37
C ALA A 16 64.40 54.12 -63.57
N ASP A 17 64.92 55.35 -63.44
CA ASP A 17 64.74 56.47 -64.38
C ASP A 17 65.30 56.21 -65.79
N SER A 18 66.17 55.20 -65.96
CA SER A 18 66.75 54.85 -67.26
C SER A 18 66.88 53.35 -67.45
N PHE A 19 66.84 52.91 -68.72
CA PHE A 19 67.03 51.50 -69.08
C PHE A 19 68.40 50.97 -68.63
N ALA A 20 69.46 51.76 -68.76
CA ALA A 20 70.80 51.37 -68.32
C ALA A 20 70.85 51.12 -66.79
N ARG A 21 70.18 51.97 -66.00
CA ARG A 21 70.05 51.75 -64.54
C ARG A 21 69.22 50.51 -64.21
N ARG A 22 68.10 50.28 -64.92
CA ARG A 22 67.31 49.03 -64.75
C ARG A 22 68.14 47.79 -65.02
N ALA A 23 68.93 47.79 -66.11
CA ALA A 23 69.82 46.69 -66.44
C ALA A 23 70.89 46.48 -65.34
N GLU A 24 71.54 47.54 -64.88
CA GLU A 24 72.53 47.47 -63.80
C GLU A 24 71.93 46.92 -62.49
N MET A 25 70.73 47.38 -62.12
CA MET A 25 70.00 46.87 -60.95
C MET A 25 69.62 45.40 -61.09
N TYR A 26 69.19 44.97 -62.27
CA TYR A 26 68.93 43.56 -62.56
C TYR A 26 70.18 42.70 -62.34
N TYR A 27 71.34 43.11 -62.89
CA TYR A 27 72.59 42.39 -62.67
C TYR A 27 72.98 42.31 -61.19
N LYS A 28 72.78 43.40 -60.42
CA LYS A 28 73.01 43.41 -58.97
C LYS A 28 72.08 42.46 -58.21
N LYS A 29 70.82 42.31 -58.65
CA LYS A 29 69.81 41.46 -58.01
C LYS A 29 69.79 40.00 -58.48
N ARG A 30 70.55 39.64 -59.53
CA ARG A 30 70.63 38.26 -60.03
C ARG A 30 70.87 37.19 -58.94
N PRO A 31 71.75 37.40 -57.93
CA PRO A 31 71.96 36.39 -56.88
C PRO A 31 70.72 36.19 -55.99
N GLU A 32 69.99 37.25 -55.66
CA GLU A 32 68.76 37.17 -54.86
C GLU A 32 67.62 36.51 -55.65
N LEU A 33 67.50 36.87 -56.94
CA LEU A 33 66.56 36.24 -57.84
C LEU A 33 66.86 34.75 -58.01
N MET A 34 68.14 34.37 -58.16
CA MET A 34 68.56 32.98 -58.28
C MET A 34 68.19 32.16 -57.04
N LYS A 35 68.47 32.68 -55.83
CA LYS A 35 68.06 32.02 -54.58
C LYS A 35 66.54 31.77 -54.53
N LEU A 36 65.76 32.76 -54.96
CA LEU A 36 64.30 32.65 -54.95
C LEU A 36 63.77 31.63 -55.98
N VAL A 37 64.42 31.52 -57.14
CA VAL A 37 64.16 30.49 -58.15
C VAL A 37 64.49 29.10 -57.61
N GLU A 38 65.66 28.93 -57.00
CA GLU A 38 66.08 27.66 -56.40
C GLU A 38 65.13 27.22 -55.29
N GLU A 39 64.72 28.14 -54.43
CA GLU A 39 63.71 27.88 -53.39
C GLU A 39 62.35 27.50 -53.99
N PHE A 40 61.93 28.17 -55.06
CA PHE A 40 60.70 27.83 -55.77
C PHE A 40 60.76 26.42 -56.36
N TYR A 41 61.87 26.05 -57.01
CA TYR A 41 62.08 24.71 -57.56
C TYR A 41 62.09 23.63 -56.47
N ARG A 42 62.78 23.88 -55.34
CA ARG A 42 62.76 22.98 -54.18
C ARG A 42 61.35 22.79 -53.62
N ALA A 43 60.58 23.88 -53.50
CA ALA A 43 59.20 23.81 -53.02
C ALA A 43 58.28 23.06 -54.01
N TYR A 44 58.46 23.27 -55.31
CA TYR A 44 57.73 22.54 -56.36
C TYR A 44 58.03 21.03 -56.30
N ARG A 45 59.32 20.67 -56.22
CA ARG A 45 59.74 19.28 -56.12
C ARG A 45 59.19 18.59 -54.87
N ALA A 46 59.26 19.25 -53.71
CA ALA A 46 58.67 18.72 -52.48
C ALA A 46 57.15 18.56 -52.56
N LEU A 47 56.45 19.45 -53.28
CA LEU A 47 55.02 19.31 -53.53
C LEU A 47 54.72 18.10 -54.42
N ALA A 48 55.49 17.91 -55.50
CA ALA A 48 55.36 16.75 -56.37
C ALA A 48 55.59 15.43 -55.62
N GLU A 49 56.66 15.33 -54.83
CA GLU A 49 56.96 14.15 -54.00
C GLU A 49 55.84 13.86 -53.00
N ARG A 50 55.25 14.90 -52.37
CA ARG A 50 54.08 14.73 -51.49
C ARG A 50 52.84 14.28 -52.24
N TYR A 51 52.65 14.73 -53.47
CA TYR A 51 51.52 14.33 -54.31
C TYR A 51 51.64 12.86 -54.71
N ASP A 52 52.84 12.41 -55.09
CA ASP A 52 53.11 11.00 -55.39
C ASP A 52 52.89 10.11 -54.16
N GLN A 53 53.34 10.55 -52.98
CA GLN A 53 53.08 9.85 -51.71
C GLN A 53 51.59 9.77 -51.38
N ALA A 54 50.84 10.87 -51.52
CA ALA A 54 49.40 10.89 -51.27
C ALA A 54 48.64 10.00 -52.28
N THR A 55 49.04 10.02 -53.54
CA THR A 55 48.45 9.18 -54.60
C THR A 55 48.77 7.70 -54.37
N GLY A 56 50.00 7.39 -53.94
CA GLY A 56 50.40 6.04 -53.52
C GLY A 56 49.60 5.55 -52.32
N ALA A 57 49.46 6.38 -51.29
CA ALA A 57 48.67 6.07 -50.09
C ALA A 57 47.17 5.88 -50.41
N LEU A 58 46.60 6.70 -51.30
CA LEU A 58 45.22 6.57 -51.76
C LEU A 58 45.01 5.24 -52.50
N ARG A 59 45.92 4.87 -53.42
CA ARG A 59 45.88 3.55 -54.09
C ARG A 59 45.98 2.40 -53.08
N GLN A 60 46.83 2.52 -52.07
CA GLN A 60 46.97 1.52 -51.02
C GLN A 60 45.70 1.41 -50.15
N ALA A 61 45.08 2.54 -49.79
CA ALA A 61 43.82 2.56 -49.06
C ALA A 61 42.68 1.93 -49.87
N HIS A 62 42.58 2.23 -51.16
CA HIS A 62 41.63 1.56 -52.05
C HIS A 62 41.87 0.06 -52.11
N LYS A 63 43.13 -0.39 -52.20
CA LYS A 63 43.45 -1.81 -52.18
C LYS A 63 43.03 -2.47 -50.85
N SER A 64 43.29 -1.84 -49.71
CA SER A 64 42.83 -2.32 -48.40
C SER A 64 41.31 -2.34 -48.26
N ILE A 65 40.59 -1.36 -48.82
CA ILE A 65 39.12 -1.35 -48.81
C ILE A 65 38.58 -2.46 -49.70
N SER A 66 39.14 -2.67 -50.90
CA SER A 66 38.75 -3.76 -51.80
C SER A 66 39.04 -5.14 -51.19
N GLU A 67 40.12 -5.29 -50.43
CA GLU A 67 40.44 -6.52 -49.69
C GLU A 67 39.51 -6.74 -48.46
N ALA A 68 39.15 -5.66 -47.75
CA ALA A 68 38.26 -5.73 -46.59
C ALA A 68 36.77 -5.91 -46.97
N PHE A 69 36.36 -5.40 -48.13
CA PHE A 69 34.98 -5.44 -48.62
C PHE A 69 34.91 -5.85 -50.11
N PRO A 70 35.21 -7.12 -50.45
CA PRO A 70 35.27 -7.59 -51.84
C PRO A 70 33.98 -7.37 -52.64
N ASN A 71 32.83 -7.32 -51.95
CA ASN A 71 31.51 -7.33 -52.59
C ASN A 71 30.94 -5.93 -52.88
N GLN A 72 31.60 -4.84 -52.46
CA GLN A 72 31.06 -3.48 -52.62
C GLN A 72 31.85 -2.59 -53.58
N MET A 73 32.94 -3.09 -54.18
CA MET A 73 33.71 -2.35 -55.18
C MET A 73 33.45 -2.95 -56.58
N PRO A 74 32.87 -2.18 -57.53
CA PRO A 74 32.77 -2.60 -58.92
C PRO A 74 34.16 -2.96 -59.46
N PRO A 75 34.31 -4.07 -60.19
CA PRO A 75 35.53 -4.31 -60.94
C PRO A 75 35.68 -3.12 -61.91
N MET A 76 36.78 -2.37 -61.74
CA MET A 76 37.09 -1.28 -62.66
C MET A 76 37.23 -1.91 -64.04
N SER A 77 36.24 -1.63 -64.87
CA SER A 77 36.23 -1.93 -66.29
C SER A 77 37.43 -1.23 -66.88
N ASP A 78 38.44 -2.00 -67.29
CA ASP A 78 39.46 -1.56 -68.24
C ASP A 78 38.75 -1.28 -69.58
N GLU A 79 38.09 -0.14 -69.68
CA GLU A 79 37.76 0.47 -70.97
C GLU A 79 39.04 1.07 -71.56
N SER A 80 39.91 0.18 -72.04
CA SER A 80 40.85 0.47 -73.11
C SER A 80 40.43 -0.35 -74.31
N PRO A 81 39.68 0.23 -75.27
CA PRO A 81 39.35 -0.45 -76.51
C PRO A 81 40.58 -0.43 -77.42
N SER A 82 41.37 -1.50 -77.40
CA SER A 82 42.32 -1.81 -78.48
C SER A 82 42.48 -3.33 -78.55
N SER A 83 41.61 -3.99 -79.30
CA SER A 83 41.91 -4.42 -80.67
C SER A 83 43.00 -5.49 -80.69
N SER A 84 42.57 -6.75 -80.62
CA SER A 84 43.36 -7.89 -81.09
C SER A 84 43.44 -7.82 -82.63
N GLY A 85 44.25 -6.90 -83.14
CA GLY A 85 44.52 -6.74 -84.56
C GLY A 85 46.00 -7.02 -84.80
N GLN A 86 46.32 -8.28 -85.03
CA GLN A 86 47.62 -8.71 -85.52
C GLN A 86 47.74 -8.20 -86.97
N GLU A 87 48.14 -6.94 -87.15
CA GLU A 87 48.42 -6.37 -88.47
C GLU A 87 49.71 -6.99 -89.01
N VAL A 88 49.51 -7.97 -89.87
CA VAL A 88 50.48 -8.53 -90.79
C VAL A 88 50.75 -7.47 -91.85
N GLU A 89 51.90 -6.79 -91.79
CA GLU A 89 52.36 -5.95 -92.90
C GLU A 89 53.20 -6.81 -93.89
N PRO A 90 53.01 -6.64 -95.22
CA PRO A 90 53.29 -7.68 -96.21
C PRO A 90 54.77 -7.81 -96.57
N HIS A 91 55.20 -9.07 -96.70
CA HIS A 91 56.40 -9.46 -97.42
C HIS A 91 56.39 -8.90 -98.86
N THR A 92 57.50 -8.28 -99.28
CA THR A 92 57.90 -8.30 -100.69
C THR A 92 59.13 -9.18 -100.89
N PRO A 93 59.10 -10.14 -101.83
CA PRO A 93 60.01 -11.28 -101.85
C PRO A 93 61.26 -11.00 -102.68
N ASP A 94 62.37 -11.59 -102.22
CA ASP A 94 63.63 -11.73 -102.92
C ASP A 94 63.50 -12.21 -104.37
N LEU A 95 64.36 -11.69 -105.25
CA LEU A 95 65.06 -12.53 -106.21
C LEU A 95 66.53 -12.05 -106.36
N PRO A 96 67.53 -12.94 -106.14
CA PRO A 96 68.96 -12.62 -106.15
C PRO A 96 69.49 -12.62 -107.58
N THR A 97 70.65 -12.05 -107.91
CA THR A 97 71.95 -12.78 -107.98
C THR A 97 72.93 -11.82 -108.67
N PHE A 98 74.06 -11.42 -108.07
CA PHE A 98 75.25 -11.02 -108.85
C PHE A 98 76.54 -11.15 -108.01
N THR A 99 77.04 -12.38 -107.96
CA THR A 99 78.43 -12.81 -108.23
C THR A 99 79.52 -11.74 -108.33
N ARG A 100 80.49 -11.70 -107.38
CA ARG A 100 81.94 -11.81 -107.69
C ARG A 100 82.88 -11.78 -106.46
N LEU A 101 83.71 -12.83 -106.43
CA LEU A 101 85.12 -12.91 -106.01
C LEU A 101 85.47 -12.88 -104.50
N PRO A 102 86.44 -13.71 -104.09
CA PRO A 102 86.44 -14.36 -102.79
C PRO A 102 87.47 -13.72 -101.84
N PHE A 103 87.02 -13.42 -100.62
CA PHE A 103 87.90 -13.27 -99.47
C PHE A 103 87.74 -14.49 -98.57
N ASP A 104 88.88 -15.00 -98.17
CA ASP A 104 89.19 -16.17 -97.36
C ASP A 104 88.32 -16.25 -96.09
N LEU A 105 87.60 -17.37 -95.91
CA LEU A 105 87.06 -17.73 -94.61
C LEU A 105 87.32 -19.21 -94.37
N ASP A 106 88.21 -19.43 -93.40
CA ASP A 106 88.61 -20.71 -92.85
C ASP A 106 87.41 -21.60 -92.49
N ASP A 107 87.61 -22.87 -92.81
CA ASP A 107 86.64 -23.94 -92.72
C ASP A 107 86.34 -24.30 -91.26
N LEU A 108 85.08 -24.65 -91.07
CA LEU A 108 84.42 -24.94 -89.81
C LEU A 108 84.80 -26.34 -89.31
N GLN A 109 85.34 -26.40 -88.09
CA GLN A 109 85.31 -27.60 -87.24
C GLN A 109 84.49 -27.24 -85.98
N LYS A 110 83.17 -27.47 -85.95
CA LYS A 110 82.46 -28.73 -85.66
C LYS A 110 82.69 -29.29 -84.24
N ASP A 111 81.64 -29.11 -83.45
CA ASP A 111 80.96 -30.10 -82.59
C ASP A 111 81.26 -30.17 -81.08
N GLY A 112 80.16 -30.16 -80.31
CA GLY A 112 80.06 -30.66 -78.93
C GLY A 112 79.51 -29.64 -77.92
N VAL A 113 78.26 -29.18 -78.04
CA VAL A 113 77.05 -29.76 -77.40
C VAL A 113 77.17 -30.02 -75.89
N GLY A 114 76.58 -29.11 -75.11
CA GLY A 114 75.44 -29.42 -74.25
C GLY A 114 75.68 -30.18 -72.95
N VAL A 115 75.97 -29.45 -71.86
CA VAL A 115 75.73 -29.93 -70.49
C VAL A 115 74.29 -29.55 -70.12
N SER A 116 73.37 -30.53 -70.23
CA SER A 116 71.99 -30.39 -69.74
C SER A 116 71.89 -30.90 -68.30
N PRO A 117 71.38 -30.10 -67.33
CA PRO A 117 71.32 -30.44 -65.91
C PRO A 117 70.34 -31.56 -65.53
N GLN A 118 70.83 -32.56 -64.81
CA GLN A 118 70.10 -33.72 -64.34
C GLN A 118 69.37 -33.38 -63.03
N GLN A 119 68.04 -33.22 -63.09
CA GLN A 119 67.19 -32.99 -61.92
C GLN A 119 67.01 -34.29 -61.11
N PHE A 120 67.27 -34.17 -59.81
CA PHE A 120 67.05 -35.19 -58.79
C PHE A 120 65.56 -35.26 -58.40
N THR A 121 64.91 -36.40 -58.62
CA THR A 121 63.67 -36.75 -57.93
C THR A 121 63.95 -37.90 -56.97
N SER A 122 64.08 -37.57 -55.68
CA SER A 122 64.16 -38.54 -54.58
C SER A 122 62.76 -38.99 -54.19
N LYS A 123 62.45 -40.28 -54.36
CA LYS A 123 61.19 -40.90 -53.93
C LYS A 123 61.46 -41.90 -52.81
N ARG A 124 60.76 -41.68 -51.71
CA ARG A 124 60.72 -42.40 -50.44
C ARG A 124 60.01 -43.74 -50.58
N ASN A 125 60.52 -44.78 -49.92
CA ASN A 125 59.90 -45.99 -49.36
C ASN A 125 61.08 -46.88 -48.88
N GLY A 126 61.22 -47.41 -47.66
CA GLY A 126 60.25 -47.68 -46.61
C GLY A 126 59.89 -49.17 -46.56
N THR A 127 60.84 -50.07 -46.24
CA THR A 127 60.54 -51.43 -45.76
C THR A 127 61.57 -51.88 -44.73
N HIS A 128 61.03 -52.39 -43.62
CA HIS A 128 61.65 -52.79 -42.36
C HIS A 128 62.17 -54.26 -42.45
N PRO A 129 62.56 -54.91 -41.34
CA PRO A 129 63.90 -55.42 -41.05
C PRO A 129 64.04 -56.94 -41.28
N GLU A 130 65.26 -57.48 -41.26
CA GLU A 130 65.43 -58.89 -40.90
C GLU A 130 66.68 -59.13 -40.06
N GLU A 131 66.48 -60.06 -39.13
CA GLU A 131 67.23 -60.37 -37.94
C GLU A 131 68.48 -61.22 -38.19
N ALA A 132 69.16 -61.49 -37.06
CA ALA A 132 70.01 -62.66 -36.80
C ALA A 132 71.53 -62.44 -36.93
N SER A 133 72.13 -62.00 -35.82
CA SER A 133 73.34 -62.67 -35.33
C SER A 133 73.36 -62.69 -33.80
N ALA A 134 72.80 -63.75 -33.24
CA ALA A 134 73.15 -64.22 -31.92
C ALA A 134 74.45 -65.01 -32.02
N LEU A 135 75.57 -64.41 -31.60
CA LEU A 135 76.79 -65.15 -31.25
C LEU A 135 77.42 -64.49 -30.01
N PRO A 136 77.14 -65.03 -28.82
CA PRO A 136 77.79 -64.64 -27.59
C PRO A 136 79.10 -65.41 -27.40
N ASN A 137 79.81 -65.02 -26.34
CA ASN A 137 81.05 -65.59 -25.80
C ASN A 137 82.33 -65.19 -26.51
N ARG A 138 83.08 -64.30 -25.86
CA ARG A 138 84.47 -64.61 -25.53
C ARG A 138 84.98 -63.78 -24.36
N LYS A 139 85.15 -64.51 -23.25
CA LYS A 139 86.48 -64.88 -22.72
C LYS A 139 86.88 -64.16 -21.43
N GLY A 140 87.12 -64.98 -20.41
CA GLY A 140 88.10 -64.67 -19.38
C GLY A 140 87.52 -64.53 -17.98
N PHE A 141 87.21 -65.66 -17.36
CA PHE A 141 87.45 -65.77 -15.93
C PHE A 141 88.97 -65.70 -15.72
N ASP A 142 89.39 -64.66 -15.02
CA ASP A 142 90.76 -64.45 -14.59
C ASP A 142 90.93 -65.12 -13.22
N VAL A 143 91.45 -66.35 -13.19
CA VAL A 143 91.96 -66.94 -11.95
C VAL A 143 93.30 -67.60 -12.23
N LYS A 144 94.32 -66.82 -11.96
CA LYS A 144 95.69 -67.21 -11.62
C LYS A 144 95.67 -68.13 -10.40
N VAL A 145 95.42 -69.42 -10.58
CA VAL A 145 95.71 -70.43 -9.54
C VAL A 145 97.17 -70.83 -9.63
N ARG A 146 97.83 -70.66 -8.48
CA ARG A 146 99.23 -70.91 -8.23
C ARG A 146 99.60 -72.36 -8.52
N LYS A 147 100.81 -72.47 -9.06
CA LYS A 147 101.70 -73.63 -9.08
C LYS A 147 101.86 -74.17 -7.65
N GLY A 148 100.98 -75.10 -7.27
CA GLY A 148 100.98 -75.82 -6.01
C GLY A 148 101.46 -77.25 -6.22
N LEU A 149 102.76 -77.43 -6.01
CA LEU A 149 103.44 -78.55 -5.37
C LEU A 149 103.26 -79.98 -5.92
N SER A 150 104.45 -80.51 -6.23
CA SER A 150 104.82 -81.89 -6.48
C SER A 150 104.38 -82.85 -5.36
N PHE A 151 104.04 -84.07 -5.81
CA PHE A 151 103.91 -85.29 -5.04
C PHE A 151 105.03 -85.49 -4.00
N GLY A 152 104.63 -85.75 -2.75
CA GLY A 152 105.41 -86.33 -1.67
C GLY A 152 104.45 -86.99 -0.68
N SER A 153 104.39 -88.32 -0.73
CA SER A 153 103.44 -89.22 -0.06
C SER A 153 103.53 -89.24 1.50
N PRO A 154 102.54 -89.85 2.19
CA PRO A 154 102.10 -89.46 3.54
C PRO A 154 102.72 -90.28 4.66
N GLU A 155 103.01 -89.67 5.82
CA GLU A 155 103.05 -90.39 7.11
C GLU A 155 103.01 -89.47 8.37
N VAL A 156 101.85 -89.54 9.06
CA VAL A 156 101.62 -89.63 10.53
C VAL A 156 101.90 -88.42 11.47
N LYS A 157 100.83 -88.05 12.23
CA LYS A 157 100.65 -87.14 13.41
C LYS A 157 99.95 -85.80 13.08
N GLY A 158 98.65 -85.55 13.33
CA GLY A 158 97.60 -86.32 13.99
C GLY A 158 97.27 -85.89 15.44
N CYS A 159 96.95 -84.62 15.71
CA CYS A 159 96.00 -84.18 16.77
C CYS A 159 95.70 -82.67 16.77
N ASP A 160 96.57 -81.82 16.23
CA ASP A 160 96.24 -80.39 16.11
C ASP A 160 95.37 -80.07 14.87
N ALA A 161 95.31 -80.98 13.90
CA ALA A 161 94.57 -80.74 12.65
C ALA A 161 93.04 -80.69 12.81
N ILE A 162 92.46 -81.49 13.71
CA ILE A 162 90.99 -81.57 13.91
C ILE A 162 90.48 -80.33 14.66
N SER A 163 91.25 -79.81 15.62
CA SER A 163 90.94 -78.56 16.33
C SER A 163 90.96 -77.37 15.37
N ASN A 164 91.93 -77.35 14.45
CA ASN A 164 91.98 -76.37 13.36
C ASN A 164 90.77 -76.47 12.42
N GLU A 165 90.22 -77.67 12.21
CA GLU A 165 89.10 -77.92 11.29
C GLU A 165 87.74 -77.47 11.86
N MET A 166 87.51 -77.65 13.16
CA MET A 166 86.30 -77.17 13.85
C MET A 166 86.30 -75.63 14.00
N VAL A 167 87.47 -75.06 14.31
CA VAL A 167 87.67 -73.60 14.27
C VAL A 167 87.41 -73.08 12.86
N ASN A 168 87.90 -73.74 11.81
CA ASN A 168 87.63 -73.39 10.42
C ASN A 168 86.14 -73.40 10.07
N LEU A 169 85.38 -74.43 10.44
CA LEU A 169 83.93 -74.51 10.13
C LEU A 169 83.13 -73.41 10.84
N GLN A 170 83.47 -73.07 12.08
CA GLN A 170 82.84 -71.97 12.81
C GLN A 170 83.21 -70.60 12.23
N GLN A 171 84.44 -70.48 11.73
CA GLN A 171 84.89 -69.35 10.92
C GLN A 171 84.11 -69.26 9.60
N GLU A 172 83.82 -70.38 8.97
CA GLU A 172 83.12 -70.49 7.69
C GLU A 172 81.64 -70.11 7.79
N ILE A 173 80.93 -70.51 8.85
CA ILE A 173 79.54 -70.08 9.09
C ILE A 173 79.48 -68.58 9.34
N SER A 174 80.43 -68.05 10.13
CA SER A 174 80.55 -66.61 10.37
C SER A 174 80.87 -65.84 9.09
N ARG A 175 81.71 -66.42 8.23
CA ARG A 175 82.03 -65.92 6.89
C ARG A 175 80.79 -65.87 6.00
N LEU A 176 80.01 -66.96 5.92
CA LEU A 176 78.80 -67.05 5.11
C LEU A 176 77.67 -66.14 5.62
N LEU A 177 77.54 -65.93 6.93
CA LEU A 177 76.58 -64.98 7.51
C LEU A 177 76.97 -63.53 7.20
N ALA A 178 78.26 -63.21 7.32
CA ALA A 178 78.79 -61.91 6.90
C ALA A 178 78.60 -61.70 5.39
N GLU A 179 78.84 -62.73 4.58
CA GLU A 179 78.64 -62.73 3.13
C GLU A 179 77.16 -62.61 2.74
N SER A 180 76.24 -63.25 3.45
CA SER A 180 74.79 -63.13 3.24
C SER A 180 74.28 -61.74 3.57
N ASN A 181 74.71 -61.16 4.71
CA ASN A 181 74.38 -59.79 5.05
C ASN A 181 75.00 -58.78 4.06
N SER A 182 76.23 -59.05 3.60
CA SER A 182 76.88 -58.29 2.53
C SER A 182 76.10 -58.37 1.21
N MET A 183 75.67 -59.56 0.78
CA MET A 183 74.85 -59.74 -0.43
C MET A 183 73.49 -59.03 -0.30
N LYS A 184 72.87 -59.05 0.88
CA LYS A 184 71.59 -58.35 1.10
C LYS A 184 71.76 -56.83 1.01
N GLN A 185 72.83 -56.31 1.60
CA GLN A 185 73.23 -54.90 1.43
C GLN A 185 73.52 -54.60 -0.05
N GLN A 186 74.18 -55.52 -0.75
CA GLN A 186 74.45 -55.40 -2.18
C GLN A 186 73.15 -55.36 -3.01
N ILE A 187 72.19 -56.25 -2.77
CA ILE A 187 70.89 -56.26 -3.47
C ILE A 187 70.08 -54.99 -3.21
N LEU A 188 70.05 -54.50 -1.97
CA LEU A 188 69.40 -53.23 -1.66
C LEU A 188 70.08 -52.07 -2.37
N SER A 189 71.41 -52.02 -2.37
CA SER A 189 72.17 -51.03 -3.12
C SER A 189 71.96 -51.15 -4.64
N GLU A 190 71.78 -52.38 -5.15
CA GLU A 190 71.51 -52.66 -6.56
C GLU A 190 70.08 -52.25 -6.95
N SER A 191 69.09 -52.43 -6.06
CA SER A 191 67.70 -52.01 -6.25
C SER A 191 67.54 -50.50 -6.17
N GLU A 192 68.25 -49.84 -5.25
CA GLU A 192 68.35 -48.37 -5.24
C GLU A 192 69.04 -47.85 -6.51
N ARG A 193 70.08 -48.54 -6.98
CA ARG A 193 70.73 -48.23 -8.26
C ARG A 193 69.78 -48.46 -9.44
N ALA A 194 68.96 -49.52 -9.42
CA ALA A 194 67.97 -49.81 -10.44
C ALA A 194 66.84 -48.76 -10.46
N ASN A 195 66.33 -48.34 -9.30
CA ASN A 195 65.36 -47.25 -9.21
C ASN A 195 65.95 -45.92 -9.69
N LYS A 196 67.22 -45.65 -9.36
CA LYS A 196 67.94 -44.49 -9.92
C LYS A 196 68.02 -44.59 -11.45
N ALA A 197 68.35 -45.76 -11.99
CA ALA A 197 68.40 -46.00 -13.43
C ALA A 197 67.01 -45.91 -14.10
N GLU A 198 65.94 -46.39 -13.48
CA GLU A 198 64.57 -46.30 -13.99
C GLU A 198 64.10 -44.84 -14.03
N ASN A 199 64.39 -44.07 -12.98
CA ASN A 199 64.13 -42.63 -12.96
C ASN A 199 64.95 -41.89 -14.02
N GLU A 200 66.22 -42.26 -14.21
CA GLU A 200 67.05 -41.74 -15.31
C GLU A 200 66.45 -42.11 -16.68
N ILE A 201 65.96 -43.33 -16.89
CA ILE A 201 65.28 -43.74 -18.13
C ILE A 201 64.01 -42.90 -18.35
N GLN A 202 63.25 -42.63 -17.30
CA GLN A 202 62.03 -41.82 -17.42
C GLN A 202 62.37 -40.36 -17.75
N VAL A 203 63.38 -39.78 -17.10
CA VAL A 203 63.93 -38.47 -17.46
C VAL A 203 64.42 -38.48 -18.92
N LEU A 204 65.13 -39.52 -19.34
CA LEU A 204 65.58 -39.68 -20.73
C LEU A 204 64.38 -39.74 -21.70
N LYS A 205 63.31 -40.46 -21.40
CA LYS A 205 62.09 -40.48 -22.23
C LYS A 205 61.45 -39.10 -22.35
N ASP A 206 61.32 -38.39 -21.23
CA ASP A 206 60.74 -37.04 -21.23
C ASP A 206 61.63 -36.06 -22.01
N THR A 207 62.96 -36.18 -21.90
CA THR A 207 63.90 -35.41 -22.73
C THR A 207 63.81 -35.77 -24.22
N VAL A 208 63.59 -37.04 -24.58
CA VAL A 208 63.39 -37.46 -25.98
C VAL A 208 62.09 -36.87 -26.53
N LEU A 209 61.00 -36.85 -25.76
CA LEU A 209 59.75 -36.21 -26.17
C LEU A 209 59.91 -34.70 -26.34
N LYS A 210 60.64 -34.05 -25.43
CA LYS A 210 60.96 -32.62 -25.52
C LYS A 210 61.81 -32.32 -26.76
N LEU A 211 62.89 -33.06 -26.96
CA LEU A 211 63.73 -32.95 -28.16
C LEU A 211 62.95 -33.21 -29.45
N ASN A 212 61.98 -34.13 -29.43
CA ASN A 212 61.17 -34.40 -30.62
C ASN A 212 60.23 -33.23 -30.97
N SER A 213 59.62 -32.59 -29.97
CA SER A 213 58.82 -31.38 -30.19
C SER A 213 59.69 -30.17 -30.59
N ASP A 214 60.90 -30.05 -30.05
CA ASP A 214 61.88 -29.04 -30.46
C ASP A 214 62.39 -29.30 -31.89
N LYS A 215 62.55 -30.57 -32.31
CA LYS A 215 62.87 -30.95 -33.69
C LYS A 215 61.75 -30.58 -34.66
N ASP A 216 60.49 -30.84 -34.29
CA ASP A 216 59.34 -30.54 -35.15
C ASP A 216 59.11 -29.02 -35.29
N THR A 217 59.33 -28.24 -34.22
CA THR A 217 59.32 -26.77 -34.29
C THR A 217 60.49 -26.22 -35.12
N SER A 218 61.69 -26.78 -34.98
CA SER A 218 62.86 -26.43 -35.80
C SER A 218 62.64 -26.75 -37.28
N LEU A 219 61.98 -27.88 -37.59
CA LEU A 219 61.61 -28.26 -38.96
C LEU A 219 60.59 -27.28 -39.57
N LEU A 220 59.60 -26.84 -38.78
CA LEU A 220 58.64 -25.81 -39.19
C LEU A 220 59.33 -24.47 -39.49
N GLN A 221 60.24 -24.03 -38.60
CA GLN A 221 61.02 -22.82 -38.84
C GLN A 221 61.92 -22.94 -40.07
N TYR A 222 62.55 -24.12 -40.26
CA TYR A 222 63.33 -24.41 -41.46
C TYR A 222 62.46 -24.29 -42.72
N ASN A 223 61.28 -24.94 -42.75
CA ASN A 223 60.36 -24.84 -43.88
C ASN A 223 59.90 -23.40 -44.16
N GLN A 224 59.62 -22.63 -43.12
CA GLN A 224 59.27 -21.22 -43.24
C GLN A 224 60.44 -20.38 -43.77
N SER A 225 61.68 -20.70 -43.37
CA SER A 225 62.87 -20.03 -43.89
C SER A 225 63.15 -20.40 -45.34
N THR A 226 62.92 -21.65 -45.75
CA THR A 226 63.09 -22.08 -47.14
C THR A 226 62.03 -21.48 -48.06
N GLU A 227 60.81 -21.31 -47.58
CA GLU A 227 59.76 -20.60 -48.33
C GLU A 227 60.13 -19.12 -48.51
N ARG A 228 60.60 -18.45 -47.45
CA ARG A 228 61.13 -17.08 -47.53
C ARG A 228 62.32 -16.96 -48.48
N LEU A 229 63.25 -17.91 -48.46
CA LEU A 229 64.38 -17.94 -49.39
C LEU A 229 63.88 -18.10 -50.83
N SER A 230 62.92 -18.99 -51.09
CA SER A 230 62.33 -19.17 -52.41
C SER A 230 61.61 -17.91 -52.91
N THR A 231 60.91 -17.18 -52.04
CA THR A 231 60.32 -15.88 -52.41
C THR A 231 61.40 -14.84 -52.72
N LEU A 232 62.43 -14.74 -51.89
CA LEU A 232 63.54 -13.79 -52.11
C LEU A 232 64.32 -14.12 -53.39
N GLU A 233 64.56 -15.39 -53.70
CA GLU A 233 65.19 -15.85 -54.94
C GLU A 233 64.34 -15.48 -56.17
N SER A 234 63.01 -15.61 -56.08
CA SER A 234 62.10 -15.21 -57.16
C SER A 234 62.10 -13.69 -57.39
N GLU A 235 62.16 -12.91 -56.32
CA GLU A 235 62.29 -11.45 -56.37
C GLU A 235 63.66 -11.02 -56.91
N LEU A 236 64.74 -11.73 -56.55
CA LEU A 236 66.09 -11.49 -57.06
C LEU A 236 66.17 -11.80 -58.57
N SER A 237 65.53 -12.88 -59.02
CA SER A 237 65.45 -13.21 -60.46
C SER A 237 64.68 -12.14 -61.21
N LYS A 238 63.54 -11.67 -60.67
CA LYS A 238 62.78 -10.57 -61.29
C LYS A 238 63.59 -9.27 -61.34
N ALA A 239 64.27 -8.93 -60.26
CA ALA A 239 65.16 -7.77 -60.21
C ALA A 239 66.33 -7.90 -61.20
N GLN A 240 66.91 -9.09 -61.38
CA GLN A 240 67.94 -9.36 -62.38
C GLN A 240 67.41 -9.20 -63.80
N ASP A 241 66.20 -9.67 -64.09
CA ASP A 241 65.55 -9.48 -65.39
C ASP A 241 65.27 -7.99 -65.66
N ASP A 242 64.83 -7.24 -64.67
CA ASP A 242 64.61 -5.78 -64.78
C ASP A 242 65.94 -5.03 -64.98
N LEU A 243 67.02 -5.41 -64.28
CA LEU A 243 68.36 -4.85 -64.46
C LEU A 243 68.92 -5.15 -65.85
N LYS A 244 68.63 -6.35 -66.38
CA LYS A 244 69.00 -6.75 -67.73
C LYS A 244 68.27 -5.91 -68.78
N LYS A 245 66.94 -5.74 -68.64
CA LYS A 245 66.17 -4.84 -69.52
C LYS A 245 66.71 -3.42 -69.49
N LEU A 246 67.00 -2.89 -68.30
CA LEU A 246 67.59 -1.56 -68.16
C LEU A 246 68.98 -1.48 -68.79
N THR A 247 69.77 -2.55 -68.74
CA THR A 247 71.08 -2.63 -69.38
C THR A 247 70.95 -2.61 -70.91
N ASP A 248 69.98 -3.35 -71.45
CA ASP A 248 69.69 -3.37 -72.88
C ASP A 248 69.17 -1.99 -73.36
N GLU A 249 68.27 -1.36 -72.60
CA GLU A 249 67.81 0.01 -72.86
C GLU A 249 68.97 1.02 -72.85
N MET A 250 69.83 0.96 -71.83
CA MET A 250 71.03 1.80 -71.74
C MET A 250 71.97 1.58 -72.93
N ALA A 251 72.14 0.34 -73.40
CA ALA A 251 72.92 0.06 -74.60
C ALA A 251 72.31 0.70 -75.85
N THR A 252 70.98 0.67 -76.00
CA THR A 252 70.30 1.35 -77.11
C THR A 252 70.45 2.86 -77.05
N GLU A 253 70.37 3.47 -75.87
CA GLU A 253 70.58 4.92 -75.69
C GLU A 253 72.03 5.33 -75.92
N VAL A 254 73.01 4.54 -75.46
CA VAL A 254 74.43 4.77 -75.77
C VAL A 254 74.68 4.68 -77.28
N GLN A 255 74.05 3.73 -77.98
CA GLN A 255 74.16 3.62 -79.44
C GLN A 255 73.55 4.84 -80.15
N LYS A 256 72.40 5.35 -79.68
CA LYS A 256 71.79 6.59 -80.21
C LYS A 256 72.66 7.83 -79.94
N LEU A 257 73.26 7.92 -78.77
CA LEU A 257 74.21 8.99 -78.45
C LEU A 257 75.45 8.92 -79.33
N SER A 258 76.01 7.72 -79.53
CA SER A 258 77.17 7.52 -80.41
C SER A 258 76.86 7.90 -81.87
N SER A 259 75.67 7.56 -82.39
CA SER A 259 75.27 7.98 -83.73
C SER A 259 75.04 9.50 -83.84
N ALA A 260 74.47 10.12 -82.81
CA ALA A 260 74.34 11.58 -82.74
C ALA A 260 75.70 12.28 -82.64
N GLU A 261 76.64 11.77 -81.85
CA GLU A 261 78.02 12.28 -81.74
C GLU A 261 78.80 12.15 -83.06
N ALA A 262 78.65 11.01 -83.77
CA ALA A 262 79.24 10.82 -85.08
C ALA A 262 78.71 11.86 -86.09
N ARG A 263 77.39 12.11 -86.09
CA ARG A 263 76.76 13.12 -86.94
C ARG A 263 77.19 14.54 -86.56
N ASN A 264 77.35 14.84 -85.27
CA ASN A 264 77.90 16.11 -84.83
C ASN A 264 79.35 16.31 -85.31
N SER A 265 80.16 15.25 -85.28
CA SER A 265 81.55 15.29 -85.79
C SER A 265 81.58 15.52 -87.31
N GLU A 266 80.67 14.90 -88.05
CA GLU A 266 80.49 15.13 -89.50
C GLU A 266 80.10 16.58 -89.79
N ILE A 267 79.08 17.12 -89.11
CA ILE A 267 78.65 18.52 -89.24
C ILE A 267 79.81 19.48 -88.90
N GLN A 268 80.59 19.18 -87.85
CA GLN A 268 81.76 19.99 -87.49
C GLN A 268 82.78 20.03 -88.63
N SER A 269 83.06 18.88 -89.25
CA SER A 269 83.98 18.80 -90.39
C SER A 269 83.45 19.52 -91.64
N GLU A 270 82.14 19.46 -91.90
CA GLU A 270 81.48 20.21 -92.98
C GLU A 270 81.57 21.71 -92.74
N LEU A 271 81.37 22.17 -91.50
CA LEU A 271 81.53 23.57 -91.11
C LEU A 271 82.97 24.06 -91.31
N GLU A 272 83.97 23.27 -90.92
CA GLU A 272 85.38 23.59 -91.16
C GLU A 272 85.73 23.64 -92.65
N ALA A 273 85.21 22.71 -93.46
CA ALA A 273 85.39 22.71 -94.91
C ALA A 273 84.73 23.93 -95.58
N LEU A 274 83.54 24.33 -95.12
CA LEU A 274 82.86 25.54 -95.57
C LEU A 274 83.63 26.81 -95.15
N ASP A 275 84.15 26.88 -93.92
CA ASP A 275 84.97 28.00 -93.45
C ASP A 275 86.23 28.17 -94.29
N GLN A 276 86.93 27.07 -94.62
CA GLN A 276 88.07 27.09 -95.53
C GLN A 276 87.68 27.57 -96.94
N LYS A 277 86.54 27.12 -97.47
CA LYS A 277 86.03 27.61 -98.76
C LYS A 277 85.70 29.09 -98.71
N VAL A 278 85.08 29.58 -97.64
CA VAL A 278 84.78 31.01 -97.47
C VAL A 278 86.08 31.82 -97.40
N LYS A 279 87.11 31.34 -96.69
CA LYS A 279 88.43 31.98 -96.68
C LYS A 279 89.07 32.03 -98.05
N MET A 280 89.08 30.91 -98.78
CA MET A 280 89.60 30.86 -100.16
C MET A 280 88.84 31.82 -101.08
N GLN A 281 87.50 31.84 -101.01
CA GLN A 281 86.69 32.77 -101.79
C GLN A 281 86.94 34.23 -101.40
N GLN A 282 87.20 34.51 -100.11
CA GLN A 282 87.54 35.84 -99.65
C GLN A 282 88.92 36.28 -100.15
N GLU A 283 89.91 35.39 -100.15
CA GLU A 283 91.25 35.63 -100.72
C GLU A 283 91.18 35.82 -102.24
N GLU A 284 90.43 34.97 -102.95
CA GLU A 284 90.16 35.13 -104.38
C GLU A 284 89.46 36.45 -104.68
N LEU A 285 88.46 36.84 -103.88
CA LEU A 285 87.78 38.13 -104.02
C LEU A 285 88.77 39.29 -103.83
N GLU A 286 89.63 39.21 -102.81
CA GLU A 286 90.61 40.24 -102.51
C GLU A 286 91.71 40.32 -103.60
N GLN A 287 92.12 39.16 -104.13
CA GLN A 287 93.04 39.06 -105.26
C GLN A 287 92.39 39.60 -106.54
N LYS A 288 91.14 39.25 -106.82
CA LYS A 288 90.37 39.81 -107.94
C LYS A 288 90.17 41.30 -107.79
N GLN A 289 89.99 41.82 -106.57
CA GLN A 289 89.96 43.26 -106.32
C GLN A 289 91.32 43.93 -106.57
N LYS A 290 92.43 43.29 -106.20
CA LYS A 290 93.79 43.79 -106.50
C LYS A 290 94.04 43.78 -108.01
N GLU A 291 93.71 42.68 -108.69
CA GLU A 291 93.75 42.54 -110.15
C GLU A 291 92.84 43.55 -110.83
N LEU A 292 91.62 43.79 -110.32
CA LEU A 292 90.70 44.79 -110.85
C LEU A 292 91.26 46.20 -110.66
N LYS A 293 91.92 46.49 -109.54
CA LYS A 293 92.58 47.79 -109.31
C LYS A 293 93.78 47.98 -110.22
N SER A 294 94.65 46.98 -110.35
CA SER A 294 95.79 47.05 -111.28
C SER A 294 95.29 47.14 -112.72
N PHE A 295 94.25 46.37 -113.05
CA PHE A 295 93.58 46.42 -114.33
C PHE A 295 92.99 47.79 -114.58
N ASN A 296 92.29 48.40 -113.63
CA ASN A 296 91.76 49.75 -113.77
C ASN A 296 92.86 50.80 -113.97
N LEU A 297 94.02 50.66 -113.32
CA LEU A 297 95.16 51.53 -113.57
C LEU A 297 95.71 51.34 -114.99
N THR A 298 95.97 50.10 -115.39
CA THR A 298 96.43 49.80 -116.75
C THR A 298 95.39 50.10 -117.81
N PHE A 299 94.10 50.00 -117.47
CA PHE A 299 92.97 50.33 -118.32
C PHE A 299 92.79 51.82 -118.41
N GLN A 300 93.08 52.61 -117.37
CA GLN A 300 93.10 54.07 -117.49
C GLN A 300 94.26 54.50 -118.38
N GLU A 301 95.45 53.95 -118.17
CA GLU A 301 96.61 54.18 -119.05
C GLU A 301 96.34 53.72 -120.49
N GLU A 302 95.70 52.56 -120.65
CA GLU A 302 95.30 52.01 -121.95
C GLU A 302 94.10 52.77 -122.51
N GLN A 303 93.20 53.34 -121.71
CA GLN A 303 92.11 54.17 -122.20
C GLN A 303 92.65 55.52 -122.64
N ASP A 304 93.71 56.04 -122.01
CA ASP A 304 94.41 57.23 -122.48
C ASP A 304 95.16 56.92 -123.80
N LYS A 305 95.82 55.77 -123.91
CA LYS A 305 96.46 55.27 -125.15
C LYS A 305 95.45 54.87 -126.22
N ARG A 306 94.31 54.31 -125.83
CA ARG A 306 93.22 53.88 -126.70
C ARG A 306 92.41 55.08 -127.10
N LEU A 307 92.22 56.12 -126.30
CA LEU A 307 91.69 57.38 -126.83
C LEU A 307 92.63 57.91 -127.93
N GLN A 308 93.94 57.75 -127.73
CA GLN A 308 94.99 58.05 -128.73
C GLN A 308 94.99 57.09 -129.94
N ALA A 309 94.59 55.83 -129.77
CA ALA A 309 94.58 54.79 -130.81
C ALA A 309 93.19 54.52 -131.39
N GLU A 310 92.10 54.97 -130.78
CA GLU A 310 90.68 54.91 -131.19
C GLU A 310 90.39 56.12 -132.07
N SER A 311 91.14 57.22 -131.89
CA SER A 311 91.39 58.13 -133.01
C SER A 311 92.08 57.46 -134.20
N ALA A 312 92.68 56.28 -134.04
CA ALA A 312 93.31 55.50 -135.12
C ALA A 312 92.60 54.18 -135.52
N LEU A 313 91.73 53.58 -134.69
CA LEU A 313 91.10 52.26 -134.86
C LEU A 313 89.56 52.29 -134.90
N LEU A 314 88.90 53.46 -134.78
CA LEU A 314 87.51 53.65 -135.23
C LEU A 314 87.33 53.31 -136.74
N SER A 315 88.40 52.91 -137.43
CA SER A 315 88.42 52.28 -138.74
C SER A 315 88.37 50.74 -138.78
N GLU A 316 88.50 49.98 -137.68
CA GLU A 316 88.62 48.51 -137.79
C GLU A 316 87.75 47.67 -136.81
N GLY A 317 87.08 48.30 -135.83
CA GLY A 317 86.17 47.61 -134.90
C GLY A 317 84.86 47.11 -135.51
N LYS A 318 84.79 45.81 -135.83
CA LYS A 318 83.56 45.01 -135.97
C LYS A 318 83.97 43.54 -136.11
N GLU A 319 84.11 42.80 -135.00
CA GLU A 319 83.84 41.35 -134.88
C GLU A 319 84.23 40.80 -133.48
N LEU A 320 83.19 40.66 -132.66
CA LEU A 320 83.12 40.17 -131.28
C LEU A 320 81.70 39.57 -131.14
N ALA A 321 81.48 38.26 -130.87
CA ALA A 321 80.23 37.65 -130.33
C ALA A 321 80.11 36.07 -130.31
N GLN A 322 80.15 35.39 -129.12
CA GLN A 322 79.43 34.11 -128.71
C GLN A 322 79.74 33.66 -127.21
N CYS A 323 78.79 33.13 -126.38
CA CYS A 323 78.63 33.33 -124.88
C CYS A 323 78.15 32.11 -123.96
N GLN A 324 78.12 32.21 -122.58
CA GLN A 324 78.06 31.11 -121.52
C GLN A 324 77.03 31.17 -120.31
N GLU A 325 76.13 32.16 -120.18
CA GLU A 325 75.30 32.45 -118.96
C GLU A 325 74.23 31.41 -118.55
N VAL A 326 73.71 30.61 -119.50
CA VAL A 326 72.48 29.81 -119.31
C VAL A 326 72.63 28.64 -118.33
N GLN A 327 73.83 28.07 -118.20
CA GLN A 327 74.04 26.86 -117.41
C GLN A 327 73.99 27.09 -115.88
N ARG A 328 74.42 28.26 -115.40
CA ARG A 328 74.46 28.60 -113.97
C ARG A 328 73.07 28.69 -113.33
N LEU A 329 72.13 29.33 -114.03
CA LEU A 329 70.77 29.56 -113.52
C LEU A 329 69.98 28.26 -113.32
N THR A 330 70.24 27.23 -114.13
CA THR A 330 69.56 25.92 -114.03
C THR A 330 69.88 25.21 -112.71
N MET A 331 71.14 25.24 -112.26
CA MET A 331 71.55 24.59 -111.00
C MET A 331 70.99 25.31 -109.76
N GLU A 332 70.93 26.64 -109.78
CA GLU A 332 70.35 27.43 -108.68
C GLU A 332 68.86 27.13 -108.46
N ILE A 333 68.09 26.98 -109.55
CA ILE A 333 66.65 26.62 -109.49
C ILE A 333 66.46 25.23 -108.88
N GLN A 334 67.31 24.25 -109.23
CA GLN A 334 67.21 22.89 -108.71
C GLN A 334 67.41 22.85 -107.18
N MET A 335 68.48 23.46 -106.67
CA MET A 335 68.75 23.48 -105.23
C MET A 335 67.66 24.22 -104.44
N ALA A 336 67.11 25.31 -105.01
CA ALA A 336 66.00 26.03 -104.39
C ALA A 336 64.74 25.16 -104.30
N ASN A 337 64.48 24.31 -105.31
CA ASN A 337 63.34 23.41 -105.34
C ASN A 337 63.48 22.26 -104.33
N GLU A 338 64.70 21.73 -104.13
CA GLU A 338 64.99 20.73 -103.10
C GLU A 338 64.73 21.28 -101.68
N LYS A 339 65.27 22.47 -101.36
CA LYS A 339 65.00 23.16 -100.09
C LYS A 339 63.52 23.46 -99.88
N LEU A 340 62.79 23.81 -100.94
CA LEU A 340 61.34 24.01 -100.88
C LEU A 340 60.60 22.72 -100.51
N ASN A 341 61.05 21.55 -100.98
CA ASN A 341 60.44 20.27 -100.62
C ASN A 341 60.71 19.88 -99.15
N GLU A 342 61.91 20.13 -98.64
CA GLU A 342 62.23 19.95 -97.21
C GLU A 342 61.37 20.85 -96.31
N LEU A 343 61.23 22.13 -96.68
CA LEU A 343 60.37 23.08 -95.97
C LEU A 343 58.90 22.62 -95.98
N LYS A 344 58.41 22.07 -97.10
CA LYS A 344 57.05 21.51 -97.19
C LYS A 344 56.88 20.31 -96.26
N GLN A 345 57.86 19.40 -96.20
CA GLN A 345 57.77 18.23 -95.32
C GLN A 345 57.78 18.62 -93.84
N THR A 346 58.67 19.53 -93.44
CA THR A 346 58.71 20.04 -92.05
C THR A 346 57.44 20.78 -91.67
N LYS A 347 56.84 21.56 -92.59
CA LYS A 347 55.52 22.19 -92.40
C LYS A 347 54.44 21.15 -92.08
N VAL A 348 54.33 20.07 -92.88
CA VAL A 348 53.34 19.00 -92.65
C VAL A 348 53.55 18.33 -91.29
N ASN A 349 54.80 18.06 -90.91
CA ASN A 349 55.12 17.48 -89.60
C ASN A 349 54.70 18.40 -88.44
N LEU A 350 54.94 19.71 -88.56
CA LEU A 350 54.51 20.70 -87.56
C LEU A 350 52.99 20.83 -87.50
N GLU A 351 52.30 20.81 -88.64
CA GLU A 351 50.83 20.83 -88.70
C GLU A 351 50.23 19.60 -87.99
N ASN A 352 50.82 18.42 -88.17
CA ASN A 352 50.41 17.20 -87.46
C ASN A 352 50.64 17.32 -85.94
N ALA A 353 51.80 17.81 -85.49
CA ALA A 353 52.08 17.99 -84.06
C ALA A 353 51.13 19.02 -83.40
N VAL A 354 50.83 20.12 -84.10
CA VAL A 354 49.84 21.10 -83.65
C VAL A 354 48.43 20.49 -83.59
N SER A 355 48.08 19.62 -84.53
CA SER A 355 46.80 18.88 -84.52
C SER A 355 46.68 17.97 -83.29
N GLU A 356 47.73 17.23 -82.94
CA GLU A 356 47.74 16.36 -81.76
C GLU A 356 47.69 17.16 -80.44
N LEU A 357 48.52 18.21 -80.31
CA LEU A 357 48.46 19.10 -79.13
C LEU A 357 47.07 19.74 -78.97
N LYS A 358 46.41 20.08 -80.08
CA LYS A 358 45.04 20.63 -80.03
C LYS A 358 44.04 19.61 -79.49
N LYS A 359 44.11 18.34 -79.92
CA LYS A 359 43.27 17.26 -79.38
C LYS A 359 43.50 17.03 -77.89
N GLU A 360 44.76 17.05 -77.44
CA GLU A 360 45.11 16.91 -76.02
C GLU A 360 44.54 18.06 -75.19
N VAL A 361 44.64 19.30 -75.67
CA VAL A 361 44.02 20.47 -75.03
C VAL A 361 42.49 20.34 -74.98
N GLU A 362 41.85 19.86 -76.04
CA GLU A 362 40.40 19.59 -76.05
C GLU A 362 40.02 18.51 -75.02
N SER A 363 40.81 17.44 -74.89
CA SER A 363 40.60 16.40 -73.88
C SER A 363 40.78 16.92 -72.44
N LEU A 364 41.86 17.67 -72.17
CA LEU A 364 42.12 18.25 -70.86
C LEU A 364 41.08 19.31 -70.48
N THR A 365 40.59 20.10 -71.46
CA THR A 365 39.52 21.06 -71.21
C THR A 365 38.20 20.38 -70.84
N GLU A 366 37.85 19.27 -71.48
CA GLU A 366 36.68 18.47 -71.11
C GLU A 366 36.85 17.78 -69.75
N GLN A 367 38.04 17.26 -69.45
CA GLN A 367 38.35 16.70 -68.12
C GLN A 367 38.29 17.76 -67.01
N ASN A 368 38.75 18.99 -67.29
CA ASN A 368 38.64 20.10 -66.34
C ASN A 368 37.17 20.49 -66.13
N ARG A 369 36.37 20.51 -67.20
CA ARG A 369 34.93 20.75 -67.13
C ARG A 369 34.21 19.69 -66.29
N SER A 370 34.54 18.41 -66.45
CA SER A 370 33.95 17.33 -65.65
C SER A 370 34.39 17.40 -64.18
N SER A 371 35.65 17.73 -63.92
CA SER A 371 36.17 17.93 -62.57
C SER A 371 35.50 19.11 -61.86
N GLU A 372 35.25 20.22 -62.58
CA GLU A 372 34.54 21.39 -62.05
C GLU A 372 33.09 21.06 -61.70
N LEU A 373 32.38 20.30 -62.53
CA LEU A 373 31.04 19.81 -62.24
C LEU A 373 30.98 18.92 -61.01
N LEU A 374 31.90 17.96 -60.88
CA LEU A 374 31.96 17.08 -59.70
C LEU A 374 32.27 17.87 -58.41
N ILE A 375 33.19 18.84 -58.48
CA ILE A 375 33.49 19.72 -57.35
C ILE A 375 32.24 20.54 -56.97
N GLN A 376 31.45 20.99 -57.93
CA GLN A 376 30.21 21.71 -57.68
C GLN A 376 29.16 20.81 -57.02
N GLU A 377 28.96 19.58 -57.50
CA GLU A 377 28.05 18.60 -56.89
C GLU A 377 28.43 18.30 -55.43
N LEU A 378 29.71 18.06 -55.16
CA LEU A 378 30.20 17.82 -53.79
C LEU A 378 30.02 19.05 -52.90
N ARG A 379 30.19 20.27 -53.44
CA ARG A 379 29.91 21.51 -52.68
C ARG A 379 28.44 21.63 -52.33
N ASP A 380 27.55 21.31 -53.26
CA ASP A 380 26.10 21.34 -53.05
C ASP A 380 25.66 20.28 -52.03
N GLU A 381 26.26 19.09 -52.06
CA GLU A 381 26.04 18.05 -51.05
C GLU A 381 26.52 18.49 -49.66
N ILE A 382 27.73 19.08 -49.56
CA ILE A 382 28.24 19.63 -48.30
C ILE A 382 27.30 20.72 -47.74
N ASN A 383 26.76 21.59 -48.60
CA ASN A 383 25.80 22.60 -48.19
C ASN A 383 24.50 21.96 -47.66
N SER A 384 23.94 21.00 -48.39
CA SER A 384 22.75 20.24 -47.98
C SER A 384 22.95 19.52 -46.62
N LEU A 385 24.08 18.84 -46.44
CA LEU A 385 24.44 18.20 -45.18
C LEU A 385 24.65 19.22 -44.06
N THR A 386 25.21 20.39 -44.37
CA THR A 386 25.40 21.48 -43.41
C THR A 386 24.06 22.04 -42.93
N ASP A 387 23.10 22.20 -43.84
CA ASP A 387 21.74 22.65 -43.52
C ASP A 387 21.02 21.62 -42.65
N SER A 388 21.06 20.34 -43.02
CA SER A 388 20.48 19.25 -42.22
C SER A 388 21.10 19.15 -40.81
N ARG A 389 22.43 19.30 -40.69
CA ARG A 389 23.11 19.37 -39.38
C ARG A 389 22.59 20.53 -38.55
N ASN A 390 22.37 21.70 -39.15
CA ASN A 390 21.86 22.87 -38.44
C ASN A 390 20.42 22.66 -37.96
N GLU A 391 19.55 22.05 -38.78
CA GLU A 391 18.18 21.68 -38.40
C GLU A 391 18.17 20.72 -37.21
N LEU A 392 18.96 19.64 -37.27
CA LEU A 392 19.10 18.70 -36.17
C LEU A 392 19.69 19.35 -34.91
N GLN A 393 20.65 20.27 -35.07
CA GLN A 393 21.22 21.02 -33.95
C GLN A 393 20.18 21.91 -33.27
N ASN A 394 19.30 22.56 -34.04
CA ASN A 394 18.19 23.36 -33.51
C ASN A 394 17.16 22.49 -32.79
N GLU A 395 16.82 21.32 -33.34
CA GLU A 395 15.93 20.35 -32.69
C GLU A 395 16.52 19.87 -31.36
N ILE A 396 17.80 19.50 -31.33
CA ILE A 396 18.51 19.13 -30.09
C ILE A 396 18.46 20.27 -29.06
N GLN A 397 18.62 21.53 -29.48
CA GLN A 397 18.50 22.68 -28.57
C GLN A 397 17.08 22.84 -28.01
N SER A 398 16.06 22.70 -28.85
CA SER A 398 14.66 22.74 -28.41
C SER A 398 14.34 21.61 -27.43
N LEU A 399 14.77 20.38 -27.71
CA LEU A 399 14.61 19.23 -26.81
C LEU A 399 15.32 19.45 -25.48
N ARG A 400 16.55 19.99 -25.49
CA ARG A 400 17.27 20.35 -24.25
C ARG A 400 16.51 21.40 -23.44
N SER A 401 15.92 22.40 -24.10
CA SER A 401 15.07 23.40 -23.44
C SER A 401 13.84 22.77 -22.79
N THR A 402 13.14 21.89 -23.52
CA THR A 402 11.96 21.17 -23.00
C THR A 402 12.30 20.27 -21.83
N ILE A 403 13.42 19.52 -21.89
CA ILE A 403 13.89 18.68 -20.77
C ILE A 403 14.21 19.55 -19.55
N SER A 404 14.87 20.70 -19.75
CA SER A 404 15.16 21.62 -18.65
C SER A 404 13.89 22.13 -17.99
N GLN A 405 12.87 22.50 -18.78
CA GLN A 405 11.57 22.93 -18.27
C GLN A 405 10.87 21.80 -17.49
N LEU A 406 10.78 20.61 -18.07
CA LEU A 406 10.20 19.43 -17.39
C LEU A 406 10.92 19.10 -16.10
N ASN A 407 12.24 19.28 -16.04
CA ASN A 407 12.99 19.05 -14.81
C ASN A 407 12.63 20.08 -13.73
N THR A 408 12.48 21.36 -14.09
CA THR A 408 12.01 22.39 -13.14
C THR A 408 10.58 22.12 -12.65
N GLU A 409 9.69 21.64 -13.52
CA GLU A 409 8.32 21.25 -13.17
C GLU A 409 8.30 20.01 -12.25
N LYS A 410 9.13 19.01 -12.53
CA LYS A 410 9.33 17.84 -11.67
C LYS A 410 9.77 18.27 -10.26
N ASP A 411 10.75 19.16 -10.18
CA ASP A 411 11.29 19.61 -8.90
C ASP A 411 10.25 20.43 -8.12
N ALA A 412 9.46 21.27 -8.81
CA ALA A 412 8.32 21.97 -8.21
C ALA A 412 7.23 21.02 -7.71
N ALA A 413 6.88 19.98 -8.48
CA ALA A 413 5.89 18.98 -8.09
C ALA A 413 6.36 18.14 -6.90
N LEU A 414 7.64 17.75 -6.85
CA LEU A 414 8.24 17.07 -5.71
C LEU A 414 8.20 17.93 -4.45
N PHE A 415 8.47 19.24 -4.57
CA PHE A 415 8.35 20.17 -3.45
C PHE A 415 6.91 20.29 -2.94
N GLN A 416 5.92 20.39 -3.84
CA GLN A 416 4.51 20.41 -3.48
C GLN A 416 4.08 19.10 -2.80
N HIS A 417 4.53 17.95 -3.32
CA HIS A 417 4.27 16.66 -2.70
C HIS A 417 4.86 16.58 -1.30
N GLN A 418 6.12 17.00 -1.12
CA GLN A 418 6.77 17.06 0.18
C GLN A 418 5.98 17.93 1.18
N GLN A 419 5.53 19.11 0.76
CA GLN A 419 4.69 19.97 1.61
C GLN A 419 3.35 19.31 1.97
N SER A 420 2.74 18.57 1.03
CA SER A 420 1.49 17.84 1.29
C SER A 420 1.69 16.68 2.27
N VAL A 421 2.83 15.97 2.20
CA VAL A 421 3.18 14.90 3.12
C VAL A 421 3.38 15.45 4.53
N GLU A 422 4.12 16.55 4.68
CA GLU A 422 4.28 17.23 5.98
C GLU A 422 2.93 17.65 6.57
N ARG A 423 2.04 18.20 5.74
CA ARG A 423 0.68 18.58 6.18
C ARG A 423 -0.17 17.37 6.57
N VAL A 424 -0.03 16.24 5.89
CA VAL A 424 -0.69 14.99 6.27
C VAL A 424 -0.13 14.48 7.61
N SER A 425 1.19 14.50 7.80
CA SER A 425 1.81 14.12 9.07
C SER A 425 1.38 15.02 10.24
N ASP A 426 1.20 16.31 10.00
CA ASP A 426 0.64 17.25 10.99
C ASP A 426 -0.81 16.91 11.35
N LEU A 427 -1.63 16.51 10.37
CA LEU A 427 -3.03 16.10 10.58
C LEU A 427 -3.12 14.75 11.28
N GLU A 428 -2.28 13.78 10.91
CA GLU A 428 -2.17 12.49 11.58
C GLU A 428 -1.76 12.66 13.05
N SER A 429 -0.81 13.55 13.32
CA SER A 429 -0.40 13.92 14.68
C SER A 429 -1.54 14.58 15.47
N GLN A 430 -2.39 15.37 14.82
CA GLN A 430 -3.59 15.92 15.45
C GLN A 430 -4.66 14.85 15.72
N LEU A 431 -4.88 13.92 14.79
CA LEU A 431 -5.80 12.79 14.99
C LEU A 431 -5.34 11.90 16.16
N LEU A 432 -4.05 11.61 16.26
CA LEU A 432 -3.48 10.86 17.39
C LEU A 432 -3.69 11.55 18.74
N LYS A 433 -3.69 12.89 18.78
CA LYS A 433 -3.98 13.66 20.00
C LYS A 433 -5.46 13.64 20.37
N LEU A 434 -6.37 13.59 19.39
CA LEU A 434 -7.82 13.56 19.62
C LEU A 434 -8.34 12.14 19.94
N GLN A 435 -7.62 11.09 19.54
CA GLN A 435 -7.99 9.71 19.79
C GLN A 435 -8.21 9.36 21.29
N PRO A 436 -7.36 9.79 22.25
CA PRO A 436 -7.65 9.59 23.68
C PRO A 436 -8.85 10.41 24.18
N GLU A 437 -9.11 11.59 23.62
CA GLU A 437 -10.29 12.39 23.99
C GLU A 437 -11.58 11.69 23.54
N LEU A 438 -11.56 11.08 22.34
CA LEU A 438 -12.68 10.28 21.84
C LEU A 438 -12.92 9.05 22.72
N GLU A 439 -11.87 8.31 23.06
CA GLU A 439 -11.94 7.15 23.97
C GLU A 439 -12.48 7.55 25.36
N GLU A 440 -12.06 8.70 25.90
CA GLU A 440 -12.59 9.22 27.17
C GLU A 440 -14.08 9.54 27.08
N ILE A 441 -14.52 10.14 25.97
CA ILE A 441 -15.94 10.41 25.72
C ILE A 441 -16.72 9.11 25.58
N GLU A 442 -16.22 8.12 24.84
CA GLU A 442 -16.84 6.80 24.69
C GLU A 442 -17.02 6.10 26.05
N GLN A 443 -16.00 6.13 26.92
CA GLN A 443 -16.08 5.59 28.28
C GLN A 443 -17.13 6.32 29.13
N LYS A 444 -17.20 7.66 29.03
CA LYS A 444 -18.24 8.45 29.73
C LYS A 444 -19.65 8.10 29.26
N VAL A 445 -19.84 7.94 27.94
CA VAL A 445 -21.14 7.52 27.38
C VAL A 445 -21.50 6.12 27.89
N GLN A 446 -20.54 5.20 27.95
CA GLN A 446 -20.77 3.85 28.46
C GLN A 446 -21.19 3.85 29.94
N MET A 447 -20.53 4.67 30.79
CA MET A 447 -20.93 4.83 32.18
C MET A 447 -22.33 5.43 32.32
N LEU A 448 -22.64 6.48 31.56
CA LEU A 448 -23.97 7.10 31.57
C LEU A 448 -25.07 6.12 31.09
N MET A 449 -24.78 5.28 30.11
CA MET A 449 -25.70 4.23 29.68
C MET A 449 -25.96 3.21 30.79
N GLN A 450 -24.92 2.80 31.53
CA GLN A 450 -25.06 1.90 32.66
C GLN A 450 -25.89 2.52 33.80
N ASP A 451 -25.63 3.78 34.13
CA ASP A 451 -26.42 4.53 35.12
C ASP A 451 -27.88 4.67 34.70
N LEU A 452 -28.15 4.96 33.43
CA LEU A 452 -29.51 5.03 32.89
C LEU A 452 -30.22 3.68 32.97
N GLU A 453 -29.55 2.58 32.67
CA GLU A 453 -30.13 1.24 32.80
C GLU A 453 -30.42 0.90 34.26
N GLN A 454 -29.52 1.24 35.19
CA GLN A 454 -29.77 1.09 36.61
C GLN A 454 -30.99 1.90 37.05
N LYS A 455 -31.10 3.17 36.63
CA LYS A 455 -32.23 4.03 36.95
C LYS A 455 -33.54 3.53 36.35
N ARG A 456 -33.49 2.95 35.16
CA ARG A 456 -34.64 2.28 34.53
C ARG A 456 -35.10 1.08 35.37
N GLN A 457 -34.18 0.23 35.82
CA GLN A 457 -34.51 -0.91 36.68
C GLN A 457 -35.08 -0.46 38.04
N GLU A 458 -34.54 0.60 38.64
CA GLU A 458 -35.09 1.21 39.86
C GLU A 458 -36.52 1.73 39.64
N ALA A 459 -36.78 2.37 38.49
CA ALA A 459 -38.11 2.87 38.14
C ALA A 459 -39.11 1.72 37.90
N ASP A 460 -38.71 0.65 37.21
CA ASP A 460 -39.54 -0.54 36.99
C ASP A 460 -39.90 -1.23 38.32
N ASN A 461 -38.94 -1.32 39.24
CA ASN A 461 -39.17 -1.85 40.60
C ASN A 461 -40.16 -0.97 41.38
N ALA A 462 -40.01 0.35 41.32
CA ALA A 462 -40.94 1.28 41.97
C ALA A 462 -42.34 1.20 41.36
N HIS A 463 -42.44 1.02 40.03
CA HIS A 463 -43.71 0.84 39.34
C HIS A 463 -44.40 -0.46 39.78
N ALA A 464 -43.67 -1.57 39.88
CA ALA A 464 -44.19 -2.84 40.38
C ALA A 464 -44.71 -2.71 41.82
N GLN A 465 -43.97 -2.06 42.71
CA GLN A 465 -44.41 -1.80 44.09
C GLN A 465 -45.68 -0.94 44.14
N LEU A 466 -45.76 0.13 43.34
CA LEU A 466 -46.96 0.96 43.26
C LEU A 466 -48.16 0.19 42.71
N GLN A 467 -47.95 -0.73 41.78
CA GLN A 467 -49.00 -1.58 41.24
C GLN A 467 -49.52 -2.56 42.29
N ASP A 468 -48.63 -3.18 43.08
CA ASP A 468 -49.01 -4.03 44.21
C ASP A 468 -49.79 -3.24 45.28
N GLU A 469 -49.35 -2.03 45.59
CA GLU A 469 -50.06 -1.12 46.50
C GLU A 469 -51.42 -0.70 45.97
N CYS A 470 -51.55 -0.47 44.65
CA CYS A 470 -52.84 -0.18 44.02
C CYS A 470 -53.79 -1.38 44.11
N ASN A 471 -53.30 -2.60 43.86
CA ASN A 471 -54.07 -3.82 44.00
C ASN A 471 -54.50 -4.06 45.46
N ARG A 472 -53.60 -3.79 46.41
CA ARG A 472 -53.90 -3.82 47.84
C ARG A 472 -54.96 -2.79 48.19
N HIS A 473 -54.85 -1.56 47.67
CA HIS A 473 -55.83 -0.50 47.90
C HIS A 473 -57.20 -0.89 47.34
N THR A 474 -57.29 -1.36 46.09
CA THR A 474 -58.58 -1.77 45.50
C THR A 474 -59.22 -2.91 46.29
N GLN A 475 -58.42 -3.86 46.79
CA GLN A 475 -58.92 -4.91 47.69
C GLN A 475 -59.46 -4.32 49.01
N THR A 476 -58.71 -3.43 49.67
CA THR A 476 -59.17 -2.81 50.92
C THR A 476 -60.41 -1.94 50.72
N GLU A 477 -60.55 -1.29 49.57
CA GLU A 477 -61.73 -0.50 49.23
C GLU A 477 -62.95 -1.39 49.02
N ALA A 478 -62.79 -2.52 48.32
CA ALA A 478 -63.83 -3.52 48.19
C ALA A 478 -64.25 -4.08 49.56
N ASP A 479 -63.30 -4.35 50.44
CA ASP A 479 -63.55 -4.83 51.81
C ASP A 479 -64.31 -3.77 52.64
N LEU A 480 -63.90 -2.50 52.54
CA LEU A 480 -64.57 -1.39 53.18
C LEU A 480 -66.00 -1.22 52.69
N HIS A 481 -66.25 -1.36 51.38
CA HIS A 481 -67.60 -1.31 50.82
C HIS A 481 -68.46 -2.46 51.34
N ARG A 482 -67.91 -3.68 51.43
CA ARG A 482 -68.62 -4.82 52.03
C ARG A 482 -68.94 -4.56 53.51
N PHE A 483 -67.99 -4.01 54.25
CA PHE A 483 -68.19 -3.64 55.65
C PHE A 483 -69.26 -2.56 55.82
N LYS A 484 -69.26 -1.51 54.98
CA LYS A 484 -70.30 -0.47 54.98
C LYS A 484 -71.68 -1.06 54.75
N ASN A 485 -71.83 -1.97 53.78
CA ASN A 485 -73.11 -2.65 53.53
C ASN A 485 -73.58 -3.46 54.76
N LEU A 486 -72.67 -4.20 55.40
CA LEU A 486 -72.97 -4.93 56.64
C LEU A 486 -73.31 -3.97 57.79
N HIS A 487 -72.65 -2.82 57.87
CA HIS A 487 -72.92 -1.81 58.88
C HIS A 487 -74.32 -1.20 58.69
N SER A 488 -74.70 -0.84 57.46
CA SER A 488 -76.06 -0.37 57.17
C SER A 488 -77.12 -1.42 57.51
N GLN A 489 -76.86 -2.71 57.23
CA GLN A 489 -77.75 -3.79 57.67
C GLN A 489 -77.85 -3.88 59.20
N LEU A 490 -76.73 -3.72 59.91
CA LEU A 490 -76.71 -3.71 61.37
C LEU A 490 -77.46 -2.49 61.93
N GLU A 491 -77.28 -1.31 61.35
CA GLU A 491 -78.00 -0.09 61.73
C GLU A 491 -79.51 -0.27 61.56
N GLU A 492 -79.98 -0.85 60.44
CA GLU A 492 -81.39 -1.16 60.22
C GLU A 492 -81.95 -2.14 61.28
N GLU A 493 -81.20 -3.19 61.62
CA GLU A 493 -81.60 -4.12 62.67
C GLU A 493 -81.61 -3.47 64.07
N VAL A 494 -80.64 -2.60 64.38
CA VAL A 494 -80.62 -1.82 65.63
C VAL A 494 -81.82 -0.89 65.70
N ILE A 495 -82.19 -0.22 64.61
CA ILE A 495 -83.41 0.62 64.55
C ILE A 495 -84.64 -0.22 64.86
N LYS A 496 -84.81 -1.38 64.21
CA LYS A 496 -85.95 -2.29 64.47
C LYS A 496 -85.98 -2.79 65.91
N LEU A 497 -84.84 -3.17 66.47
CA LEU A 497 -84.75 -3.61 67.87
C LEU A 497 -85.06 -2.47 68.85
N THR A 498 -84.63 -1.25 68.55
CA THR A 498 -84.93 -0.05 69.35
C THR A 498 -86.42 0.26 69.32
N GLU A 499 -87.05 0.24 68.14
CA GLU A 499 -88.51 0.41 68.01
C GLU A 499 -89.30 -0.67 68.74
N ASN A 500 -88.82 -1.92 68.74
CA ASN A 500 -89.41 -3.00 69.53
C ASN A 500 -89.26 -2.72 71.03
N LEU A 501 -88.08 -2.30 71.49
CA LEU A 501 -87.82 -1.98 72.88
C LEU A 501 -88.69 -0.81 73.36
N ASP A 502 -88.84 0.24 72.57
CA ASP A 502 -89.71 1.39 72.87
C ASP A 502 -91.18 0.97 72.96
N ARG A 503 -91.66 0.10 72.05
CA ARG A 503 -93.01 -0.46 72.13
C ARG A 503 -93.21 -1.28 73.41
N SER A 504 -92.25 -2.13 73.76
CA SER A 504 -92.29 -2.88 75.02
C SER A 504 -92.21 -1.97 76.25
N THR A 505 -91.42 -0.90 76.20
CA THR A 505 -91.27 0.06 77.30
C THR A 505 -92.56 0.85 77.50
N LYS A 506 -93.19 1.35 76.43
CA LYS A 506 -94.53 1.97 76.50
C LYS A 506 -95.58 1.02 77.07
N GLY A 507 -95.59 -0.24 76.62
CA GLY A 507 -96.49 -1.25 77.17
C GLY A 507 -96.24 -1.52 78.66
N LEU A 508 -94.99 -1.42 79.12
CA LEU A 508 -94.63 -1.56 80.54
C LEU A 508 -95.08 -0.34 81.37
N GLU A 509 -94.90 0.88 80.85
CA GLU A 509 -95.38 2.11 81.49
C GLU A 509 -96.91 2.13 81.62
N GLU A 510 -97.63 1.71 80.57
CA GLU A 510 -99.09 1.54 80.61
C GLU A 510 -99.51 0.53 81.69
N LEU A 511 -98.78 -0.59 81.80
CA LEU A 511 -99.04 -1.61 82.82
C LEU A 511 -98.74 -1.10 84.24
N GLU A 512 -97.66 -0.35 84.43
CA GLU A 512 -97.31 0.24 85.72
C GLU A 512 -98.34 1.30 86.14
N ASN A 513 -98.82 2.12 85.22
CA ASN A 513 -99.91 3.06 85.48
C ASN A 513 -101.20 2.35 85.89
N ALA A 514 -101.58 1.28 85.18
CA ALA A 514 -102.73 0.47 85.53
C ALA A 514 -102.59 -0.18 86.91
N LYS A 515 -101.37 -0.64 87.28
CA LYS A 515 -101.07 -1.14 88.62
C LYS A 515 -101.21 -0.04 89.68
N LEU A 516 -100.74 1.18 89.41
CA LEU A 516 -100.85 2.31 90.31
C LEU A 516 -102.31 2.69 90.58
N ASP A 517 -103.15 2.69 89.55
CA ASP A 517 -104.60 2.87 89.66
C ASP A 517 -105.25 1.75 90.50
N LEU A 518 -104.81 0.51 90.31
CA LEU A 518 -105.29 -0.63 91.09
C LEU A 518 -104.86 -0.53 92.57
N GLU A 519 -103.65 -0.05 92.85
CA GLU A 519 -103.17 0.21 94.20
C GLU A 519 -103.90 1.39 94.86
N ASN A 520 -104.21 2.45 94.09
CA ASN A 520 -105.00 3.59 94.55
C ASN A 520 -106.40 3.16 94.98
N THR A 521 -107.12 2.45 94.10
CA THR A 521 -108.45 1.91 94.39
C THR A 521 -108.42 0.90 95.55
N SER A 522 -107.36 0.10 95.68
CA SER A 522 -107.15 -0.78 96.83
C SER A 522 -106.95 -0.01 98.14
N ARG A 523 -106.16 1.07 98.13
CA ARG A 523 -105.98 1.96 99.29
C ARG A 523 -107.27 2.64 99.70
N GLU A 524 -108.04 3.15 98.73
CA GLU A 524 -109.36 3.74 98.98
C GLU A 524 -110.32 2.72 99.58
N LEU A 525 -110.42 1.51 99.00
CA LEU A 525 -111.20 0.42 99.57
C LEU A 525 -110.78 0.12 101.01
N LYS A 526 -109.48 0.10 101.29
CA LYS A 526 -108.98 -0.14 102.66
C LYS A 526 -109.34 0.99 103.63
N SER A 527 -109.30 2.24 103.18
CA SER A 527 -109.74 3.40 103.97
C SER A 527 -111.23 3.32 104.27
N THR A 528 -112.07 3.07 103.26
CA THR A 528 -113.52 2.96 103.45
C THR A 528 -113.89 1.82 104.39
N ILE A 529 -113.16 0.68 104.34
CA ILE A 529 -113.34 -0.41 105.31
C ILE A 529 -113.00 0.05 106.72
N LEU A 530 -111.91 0.80 106.92
CA LEU A 530 -111.55 1.33 108.24
C LEU A 530 -112.60 2.31 108.77
N ASP A 531 -113.08 3.22 107.93
CA ASP A 531 -114.11 4.20 108.28
C ASP A 531 -115.41 3.48 108.70
N LEU A 532 -115.88 2.53 107.88
CA LEU A 532 -117.06 1.71 108.20
C LEU A 532 -116.89 0.90 109.50
N ASN A 533 -115.69 0.39 109.77
CA ASN A 533 -115.44 -0.37 111.00
C ASN A 533 -115.43 0.57 112.22
N SER A 534 -114.88 1.78 112.09
CA SER A 534 -114.92 2.79 113.15
C SER A 534 -116.35 3.27 113.43
N GLU A 535 -117.18 3.41 112.40
CA GLU A 535 -118.59 3.77 112.52
C GLU A 535 -119.38 2.64 113.19
N LYS A 536 -119.14 1.37 112.79
CA LYS A 536 -119.72 0.19 113.43
C LYS A 536 -119.40 0.16 114.93
N ASP A 537 -118.14 0.40 115.29
CA ASP A 537 -117.70 0.37 116.68
C ASP A 537 -118.32 1.53 117.49
N ALA A 538 -118.47 2.73 116.90
CA ALA A 538 -119.16 3.85 117.52
C ALA A 538 -120.66 3.57 117.76
N VAL A 539 -121.35 2.98 116.79
CA VAL A 539 -122.76 2.57 116.92
C VAL A 539 -122.92 1.50 117.99
N LEU A 540 -121.99 0.52 118.06
CA LEU A 540 -122.00 -0.51 119.08
C LEU A 540 -121.87 0.09 120.49
N LEU A 541 -120.97 1.07 120.66
CA LEU A 541 -120.76 1.78 121.92
C LEU A 541 -122.00 2.60 122.33
N GLN A 542 -122.66 3.25 121.37
CA GLN A 542 -123.92 3.97 121.60
C GLN A 542 -125.04 3.01 122.01
N GLN A 543 -125.15 1.85 121.37
CA GLN A 543 -126.11 0.79 121.73
C GLN A 543 -125.85 0.27 123.16
N GLN A 544 -124.59 0.13 123.55
CA GLN A 544 -124.22 -0.37 124.88
C GLN A 544 -124.54 0.66 125.98
N GLN A 545 -124.36 1.95 125.69
CA GLN A 545 -124.77 3.04 126.59
C GLN A 545 -126.30 3.15 126.74
N SER A 546 -127.06 2.94 125.67
CA SER A 546 -128.53 2.97 125.74
C SER A 546 -129.07 1.76 126.52
N LEU A 547 -128.49 0.58 126.35
CA LEU A 547 -128.79 -0.61 127.17
C LEU A 547 -128.50 -0.37 128.67
N ALA A 548 -127.37 0.24 129.00
CA ALA A 548 -127.05 0.55 130.40
C ALA A 548 -128.07 1.52 131.01
N LYS A 549 -128.49 2.57 130.28
CA LYS A 549 -129.56 3.48 130.71
C LYS A 549 -130.90 2.76 130.91
N ILE A 550 -131.24 1.81 130.03
CA ILE A 550 -132.47 1.02 130.17
C ILE A 550 -132.41 0.18 131.46
N SER A 551 -131.30 -0.53 131.74
CA SER A 551 -131.15 -1.28 132.99
C SER A 551 -131.22 -0.41 134.24
N ASP A 552 -130.64 0.79 134.21
CA ASP A 552 -130.67 1.72 135.36
C ASP A 552 -132.09 2.24 135.60
N LEU A 553 -132.83 2.54 134.53
CA LEU A 553 -134.25 2.88 134.60
C LEU A 553 -135.10 1.72 135.09
N GLU A 554 -134.84 0.48 134.66
CA GLU A 554 -135.52 -0.72 135.15
C GLU A 554 -135.29 -0.93 136.66
N LEU A 555 -134.08 -0.67 137.14
CA LEU A 555 -133.73 -0.71 138.57
C LEU A 555 -134.50 0.35 139.38
N GLN A 556 -134.58 1.57 138.86
CA GLN A 556 -135.38 2.63 139.49
C GLN A 556 -136.88 2.30 139.46
N LEU A 557 -137.38 1.71 138.39
CA LEU A 557 -138.78 1.30 138.26
C LEU A 557 -139.12 0.19 139.27
N SER A 558 -138.24 -0.80 139.45
CA SER A 558 -138.38 -1.82 140.50
C SER A 558 -138.36 -1.22 141.91
N LYS A 559 -137.47 -0.25 142.17
CA LYS A 559 -137.39 0.42 143.48
C LYS A 559 -138.67 1.21 143.79
N THR A 560 -139.15 1.99 142.83
CA THR A 560 -140.39 2.77 142.98
C THR A 560 -141.63 1.86 143.10
N GLN A 561 -141.68 0.73 142.38
CA GLN A 561 -142.73 -0.28 142.57
C GLN A 561 -142.74 -0.89 143.98
N LEU A 562 -141.55 -1.12 144.57
CA LEU A 562 -141.43 -1.70 145.91
C LEU A 562 -141.83 -0.68 147.00
N GLU A 563 -141.42 0.59 146.83
CA GLU A 563 -141.86 1.69 147.70
C GLU A 563 -143.38 1.89 147.62
N LEU A 564 -143.96 1.88 146.41
CA LEU A 564 -145.41 1.97 146.18
C LEU A 564 -146.15 0.85 146.93
N LYS A 565 -145.72 -0.40 146.76
CA LYS A 565 -146.32 -1.57 147.43
C LYS A 565 -146.25 -1.48 148.96
N ASN A 566 -145.19 -0.89 149.50
CA ASN A 566 -145.04 -0.67 150.94
C ASN A 566 -145.98 0.44 151.45
N SER A 567 -146.16 1.52 150.67
CA SER A 567 -147.17 2.54 150.96
C SER A 567 -148.61 2.01 150.83
N GLU A 568 -148.89 1.12 149.87
CA GLU A 568 -150.18 0.45 149.75
C GLU A 568 -150.48 -0.42 150.98
N GLN A 569 -149.50 -1.20 151.45
CA GLN A 569 -149.64 -2.00 152.68
C GLN A 569 -149.90 -1.11 153.92
N LYS A 570 -149.22 0.04 154.02
CA LYS A 570 -149.48 1.01 155.10
C LYS A 570 -150.87 1.62 155.01
N MET A 571 -151.35 1.94 153.80
CA MET A 571 -152.72 2.41 153.60
C MET A 571 -153.75 1.36 154.05
N GLN A 572 -153.57 0.10 153.67
CA GLN A 572 -154.47 -0.98 154.10
C GLN A 572 -154.50 -1.14 155.64
N LEU A 573 -153.35 -0.94 156.30
CA LEU A 573 -153.23 -0.99 157.76
C LEU A 573 -153.96 0.17 158.44
N LEU A 574 -153.84 1.38 157.88
CA LEU A 574 -154.58 2.55 158.35
C LEU A 574 -156.09 2.42 158.09
N GLU A 575 -156.51 1.84 156.97
CA GLU A 575 -157.93 1.55 156.69
C GLU A 575 -158.51 0.56 157.70
N LEU A 576 -157.75 -0.46 158.09
CA LEU A 576 -158.16 -1.41 159.13
C LEU A 576 -158.29 -0.71 160.51
N GLU A 577 -157.37 0.19 160.83
CA GLU A 577 -157.40 0.93 162.10
C GLU A 577 -158.57 1.94 162.15
N ILE A 578 -158.85 2.63 161.03
CA ILE A 578 -159.99 3.53 160.90
C ILE A 578 -161.31 2.76 161.02
N THR A 579 -161.44 1.61 160.36
CA THR A 579 -162.64 0.78 160.47
C THR A 579 -162.85 0.28 161.90
N GLN A 580 -161.80 -0.19 162.58
CA GLN A 580 -161.90 -0.62 163.97
C GLN A 580 -162.21 0.53 164.94
N LYS A 581 -161.63 1.71 164.72
CA LYS A 581 -162.02 2.91 165.50
C LYS A 581 -163.46 3.32 165.22
N SER A 582 -163.94 3.22 163.98
CA SER A 582 -165.32 3.54 163.62
C SER A 582 -166.32 2.61 164.30
N GLU A 583 -166.01 1.30 164.39
CA GLU A 583 -166.84 0.33 165.11
C GLU A 583 -166.87 0.61 166.62
N ASN A 584 -165.72 0.94 167.22
CA ASN A 584 -165.67 1.34 168.63
C ASN A 584 -166.46 2.64 168.90
N MET A 585 -166.40 3.60 167.98
CA MET A 585 -167.13 4.86 168.08
C MET A 585 -168.65 4.64 167.94
N ASN A 586 -169.07 3.73 167.06
CA ASN A 586 -170.46 3.32 166.92
C ASN A 586 -170.96 2.59 168.18
N SER A 587 -170.14 1.71 168.77
CA SER A 587 -170.43 1.04 170.05
C SER A 587 -170.60 2.03 171.21
N LEU A 588 -169.71 3.02 171.33
CA LEU A 588 -169.82 4.07 172.34
C LEU A 588 -171.05 4.96 172.13
N THR A 589 -171.36 5.30 170.88
CA THR A 589 -172.54 6.12 170.54
C THR A 589 -173.83 5.38 170.88
N LEU A 590 -173.90 4.08 170.64
CA LEU A 590 -175.07 3.26 170.95
C LEU A 590 -175.25 3.10 172.47
N ASN A 591 -174.16 2.90 173.23
CA ASN A 591 -174.20 2.87 174.69
C ASN A 591 -174.63 4.20 175.30
N LEU A 592 -174.15 5.34 174.78
CA LEU A 592 -174.58 6.66 175.24
C LEU A 592 -176.07 6.94 174.91
N LYS A 593 -176.54 6.47 173.76
CA LYS A 593 -177.98 6.56 173.40
C LYS A 593 -178.85 5.73 174.35
N GLU A 594 -178.48 4.48 174.60
CA GLU A 594 -179.23 3.62 175.51
C GLU A 594 -179.18 4.12 176.96
N GLU A 595 -178.05 4.65 177.41
CA GLU A 595 -177.91 5.15 178.79
C GLU A 595 -178.71 6.44 179.00
N THR A 596 -178.76 7.32 178.00
CA THR A 596 -179.61 8.53 178.05
C THR A 596 -181.10 8.18 177.98
N GLU A 597 -181.50 7.17 177.19
CA GLU A 597 -182.87 6.66 177.18
C GLU A 597 -183.26 6.00 178.51
N LYS A 598 -182.38 5.18 179.11
CA LYS A 598 -182.61 4.59 180.45
C LYS A 598 -182.74 5.66 181.52
N LYS A 599 -181.95 6.73 181.45
CA LYS A 599 -181.99 7.82 182.43
C LYS A 599 -183.23 8.70 182.28
N LEU A 600 -183.70 8.93 181.06
CA LEU A 600 -184.96 9.63 180.79
C LEU A 600 -186.17 8.80 181.23
N THR A 601 -186.20 7.50 180.92
CA THR A 601 -187.30 6.61 181.34
C THR A 601 -187.34 6.43 182.85
N LEU A 602 -186.21 6.33 183.55
CA LEU A 602 -186.19 6.29 185.01
C LEU A 602 -186.65 7.62 185.64
N LYS A 603 -186.28 8.77 185.06
CA LYS A 603 -186.78 10.08 185.54
C LYS A 603 -188.29 10.22 185.32
N LEU A 604 -188.79 9.80 184.16
CA LEU A 604 -190.22 9.88 183.82
C LEU A 604 -191.06 8.95 184.69
N ASN A 605 -190.61 7.70 184.89
CA ASN A 605 -191.34 6.74 185.72
C ASN A 605 -191.26 7.08 187.21
N LYS A 606 -190.16 7.65 187.70
CA LYS A 606 -190.09 8.14 189.08
C LYS A 606 -191.05 9.32 189.29
N PHE A 607 -191.22 10.17 188.28
CA PHE A 607 -192.21 11.25 188.32
C PHE A 607 -193.66 10.71 188.35
N LEU A 608 -193.96 9.71 187.50
CA LEU A 608 -195.28 9.07 187.50
C LEU A 608 -195.57 8.28 188.79
N PHE A 609 -194.54 7.65 189.39
CA PHE A 609 -194.68 6.91 190.64
C PHE A 609 -195.02 7.82 191.82
N LEU A 610 -194.50 9.05 191.85
CA LEU A 610 -194.86 10.05 192.86
C LEU A 610 -196.25 10.66 192.61
N HIS A 611 -196.67 10.80 191.35
CA HIS A 611 -197.98 11.36 191.06
C HIS A 611 -199.12 10.36 191.30
N ASN A 612 -198.95 9.11 190.89
CA ASN A 612 -200.04 8.13 190.90
C ASN A 612 -200.26 7.47 192.27
N ARG A 613 -199.26 7.48 193.17
CA ARG A 613 -199.46 7.06 194.55
C ARG A 613 -200.36 8.03 195.33
N ASN A 614 -200.50 9.28 194.90
CA ASN A 614 -201.39 10.24 195.54
C ASN A 614 -202.83 10.22 195.00
N LEU A 615 -203.09 9.60 193.86
CA LEU A 615 -204.45 9.55 193.28
C LEU A 615 -205.16 8.21 193.50
N PHE A 616 -204.44 7.15 193.86
CA PHE A 616 -205.00 5.81 194.01
C PHE A 616 -205.80 5.54 195.30
N ALA A 617 -205.98 6.53 196.17
CA ALA A 617 -206.65 6.33 197.48
C ALA A 617 -207.96 7.11 197.69
N LYS A 618 -208.51 7.79 196.67
CA LYS A 618 -209.89 8.33 196.71
C LYS A 618 -210.61 8.16 195.37
N LEU A 619 -211.50 7.15 195.32
CA LEU A 619 -212.74 7.03 194.51
C LEU A 619 -212.65 6.45 193.06
N HIS A 620 -213.05 5.17 192.88
CA HIS A 620 -213.74 4.51 191.70
C HIS A 620 -213.13 4.63 190.24
N PRO A 621 -213.59 3.90 189.19
CA PRO A 621 -213.52 2.47 188.80
C PRO A 621 -212.74 2.15 187.46
N SER A 622 -212.42 0.86 187.21
CA SER A 622 -212.39 0.04 185.94
C SER A 622 -211.72 0.44 184.59
N SER A 623 -211.15 -0.59 183.91
CA SER A 623 -210.88 -0.81 182.45
C SER A 623 -209.65 -0.07 181.84
N GLU A 624 -208.92 -0.46 180.77
CA GLU A 624 -208.92 -1.53 179.77
C GLU A 624 -207.63 -1.34 178.89
N LYS A 625 -207.21 -2.38 178.14
CA LYS A 625 -206.75 -2.31 176.73
C LYS A 625 -205.33 -1.82 176.29
N VAL A 626 -204.68 -2.71 175.51
CA VAL A 626 -204.27 -2.54 174.08
C VAL A 626 -202.90 -1.92 173.74
N ALA A 627 -201.96 -2.80 173.39
CA ALA A 627 -201.47 -3.11 172.04
C ALA A 627 -200.61 -2.16 171.15
N MET A 628 -199.86 -2.83 170.26
CA MET A 628 -199.68 -2.56 168.81
C MET A 628 -198.53 -1.65 168.26
N HIS A 629 -197.75 -2.25 167.34
CA HIS A 629 -197.48 -1.84 165.93
C HIS A 629 -196.15 -1.17 165.47
N ASN A 630 -195.52 -1.84 164.48
CA ASN A 630 -195.06 -1.37 163.15
C ASN A 630 -193.65 -0.77 162.82
N GLN A 631 -192.96 -1.50 161.91
CA GLN A 631 -192.50 -1.12 160.54
C GLN A 631 -191.15 -0.43 160.22
N ASN A 632 -190.38 -1.13 159.36
CA ASN A 632 -189.77 -0.77 158.06
C ASN A 632 -188.86 0.46 157.89
N TYR A 633 -187.63 0.24 157.36
CA TYR A 633 -187.05 0.99 156.23
C TYR A 633 -185.84 0.25 155.60
N THR A 634 -185.84 0.16 154.27
CA THR A 634 -184.77 -0.28 153.35
C THR A 634 -184.17 0.93 152.63
N PRO A 635 -182.89 0.86 152.21
CA PRO A 635 -182.54 1.46 150.92
C PRO A 635 -181.50 0.70 150.04
N TRP A 636 -181.84 0.56 148.76
CA TRP A 636 -181.04 0.80 147.53
C TRP A 636 -179.83 -0.08 147.13
N SER A 637 -180.05 -0.74 146.00
CA SER A 637 -179.18 -1.43 145.05
C SER A 637 -178.67 -0.52 143.90
N LEU A 638 -177.70 -1.02 143.10
CA LEU A 638 -177.44 -0.74 141.66
C LEU A 638 -176.70 0.55 141.21
N VAL A 639 -175.44 0.42 140.73
CA VAL A 639 -174.82 1.12 139.55
C VAL A 639 -173.65 0.23 139.04
N LEU A 640 -173.84 -0.52 137.95
CA LEU A 640 -173.34 -0.29 136.57
C LEU A 640 -171.81 -0.28 136.39
N LYS A 641 -171.29 -1.25 135.60
CA LYS A 641 -170.70 -1.05 134.24
C LYS A 641 -169.43 -0.21 134.21
N TRP A 642 -168.36 -0.71 133.58
CA TRP A 642 -167.77 -0.14 132.35
C TRP A 642 -166.55 -0.97 131.87
N TYR A 643 -166.63 -1.37 130.59
CA TYR A 643 -165.57 -1.38 129.55
C TYR A 643 -164.38 -2.36 129.69
N ARG A 644 -164.21 -3.32 128.77
CA ARG A 644 -163.80 -3.22 127.35
C ARG A 644 -162.34 -2.73 127.19
N PHE A 645 -161.46 -3.59 126.67
CA PHE A 645 -160.87 -3.51 125.31
C PHE A 645 -159.71 -4.52 125.19
N SER A 646 -159.93 -5.60 124.43
CA SER A 646 -158.88 -6.27 123.61
C SER A 646 -158.45 -5.30 122.46
N PRO A 647 -157.78 -5.73 121.37
CA PRO A 647 -156.67 -6.67 121.10
C PRO A 647 -155.51 -5.92 120.39
N TRP A 648 -154.46 -6.59 119.85
CA TRP A 648 -153.89 -6.30 118.50
C TRP A 648 -152.88 -7.38 118.04
N PRO A 649 -152.64 -7.54 116.71
CA PRO A 649 -152.19 -8.78 116.05
C PRO A 649 -150.85 -8.70 115.28
N ARG A 650 -150.41 -9.88 114.78
CA ARG A 650 -149.56 -10.18 113.59
C ARG A 650 -148.87 -9.03 112.83
N PHE A 651 -147.58 -9.18 112.52
CA PHE A 651 -146.98 -8.86 111.20
C PHE A 651 -145.64 -9.61 110.99
N ASN A 652 -145.58 -10.40 109.92
CA ASN A 652 -144.36 -10.80 109.20
C ASN A 652 -144.31 -9.92 107.94
N LEU A 653 -143.15 -9.36 107.58
CA LEU A 653 -142.79 -8.91 106.23
C LEU A 653 -141.30 -8.51 106.21
N LEU A 654 -140.57 -9.09 105.25
CA LEU A 654 -139.13 -8.98 104.90
C LEU A 654 -138.13 -9.77 105.77
#